data_AF-A0A3P6V6Q3-F1
#
_entry.id   AF-A0A3P6V6Q3-F1
#
_cell.length_a   1.000
_cell.length_b   1.000
_cell.length_c   1.000
_cell.angle_alpha   90.00
_cell.angle_beta   90.00
_cell.angle_gamma   90.00
#
_symmetry.space_group_name_H-M   'P 1'
#
loop_
_entity.id
_entity.type
_entity.pdbx_description
1 polymer ?
#
loop_
_entity_poly.entity_id
_entity_poly.type
_entity_poly.pdbx_seq_one_letter_code
_entity_poly.pdbx_strand_id
1 'polypeptide(L)'
;MTVNGENGVDESLYSRQLYVMGTEGMRKLQHTNVLISGLNGLGLEIAKNVVLGGVKSVTLHDPESVSPTDLSSNYYVTSADIGKPRTSVCQPKIAELNNYVQVNVLTVPKLTTQIVSQYQVVVLTRGSSEEWRELSEFCHKNSIKLIAAKTCGLFGQIFCDFGEEFVVTDGTGEEPHSVLIQSVDRAKDGVVVCLDDNRHGFFDDSYVTFSEVQGMTELNGCEPRKITVIGPHAFSIGDTSGFSEYKCGGVCTEVKMPQKFHFNDYSTAFITPEFLISDFAKYDRPGQLHIIFEALHKFQSTHQRLPAAWNEDDAKLFVQCSVIGGIAAQEVMKACTGRFRPIRQWFYFDAIECLPAPLCKGGTPTPILKDKITPKDSRYEGQCRIFGGEFQEKLGSLKYFLMNIVPHENRVGQETEAVYDDTFFEALDGVANALDNVEARTYIDRRCVYYRKPLLESGTLGTKCNVQVVIPHLTESYSSSQDPPEKSIPMCTLKNFPYQIEHTLQWARDTFEGLFSQQSQAMDSYMHNPTEFLAKLSSGSGSQPIETLETLKNNLVTSRPKNFDDCIVWARNLWQEFYTNSISQLLFNFPADHKTTTGTPFWFGTKRCPHPLNFDAQNPTHLAFIVAAANIRAFMYSLPECRDFDEIARKAAAIHVPEFVPRSGIHIDVTDAEMQSHASGNVQKGSLEELRNSLPKPEELSGLKVNVVDFEKDDDSNFHMDFIAAASNLRAENYGIPPADRLKSKLIAGKIMPAIATTTSLVAGLVSLELCKLAQGNFDLELFKNSFINLALPFFAASEPVPPEKWKYYDKEFTIWDRFDLEGTMTLQEFLDYFKEKHKLDITMLSQDVSMLYSFFMPQNKRADRLKMNKKHIAPHVRALVFELCATDIDGEDVDVPYVRYVLNSDKST
;
A
#
# COMPACT_ATOMS: atom_id res chain seq x y z
N MET A 1 0.98 28.46 -4.24
CA MET A 1 2.11 27.74 -4.89
C MET A 1 3.40 28.28 -4.32
N THR A 2 3.75 27.82 -3.12
CA THR A 2 4.97 28.24 -2.42
C THR A 2 5.94 27.08 -2.48
N VAL A 3 6.97 27.23 -3.31
CA VAL A 3 8.24 26.54 -3.09
C VAL A 3 8.70 27.01 -1.71
N ASN A 4 8.43 26.24 -0.66
CA ASN A 4 8.92 26.58 0.66
C ASN A 4 10.44 26.38 0.65
N GLY A 5 11.13 27.50 0.83
CA GLY A 5 12.56 27.63 0.79
C GLY A 5 13.27 26.72 1.80
N GLU A 6 14.57 26.54 1.50
CA GLU A 6 15.60 25.73 2.17
C GLU A 6 15.88 24.32 1.60
N ASN A 7 14.93 23.61 0.96
CA ASN A 7 15.19 22.21 0.53
C ASN A 7 15.07 21.85 -0.97
N GLY A 8 14.56 22.72 -1.84
CA GLY A 8 14.64 22.56 -3.30
C GLY A 8 13.78 21.45 -3.95
N VAL A 9 12.98 20.70 -3.19
CA VAL A 9 12.08 19.64 -3.70
C VAL A 9 10.61 20.05 -3.57
N ASP A 10 9.81 19.86 -4.62
CA ASP A 10 8.36 20.14 -4.62
C ASP A 10 7.60 19.02 -3.92
N GLU A 11 7.25 19.22 -2.64
CA GLU A 11 6.52 18.23 -1.84
C GLU A 11 5.10 17.97 -2.36
N SER A 12 4.47 18.91 -3.07
CA SER A 12 3.12 18.72 -3.60
C SER A 12 3.09 17.71 -4.74
N LEU A 13 4.13 17.73 -5.59
CA LEU A 13 4.29 16.78 -6.69
C LEU A 13 4.89 15.45 -6.21
N TYR A 14 5.95 15.51 -5.39
CA TYR A 14 6.74 14.33 -5.00
C TYR A 14 6.32 13.69 -3.68
N SER A 15 5.21 14.12 -3.04
CA SER A 15 4.72 13.65 -1.73
C SER A 15 4.89 12.14 -1.53
N ARG A 16 4.29 11.32 -2.41
CA ARG A 16 4.32 9.85 -2.28
C ARG A 16 5.71 9.24 -2.52
N GLN A 17 6.50 9.87 -3.39
CA GLN A 17 7.85 9.43 -3.73
C GLN A 17 8.87 9.82 -2.65
N LEU A 18 8.66 10.94 -1.94
CA LEU A 18 9.48 11.39 -0.83
C LEU A 18 9.51 10.37 0.31
N TYR A 19 8.39 9.71 0.58
CA TYR A 19 8.31 8.64 1.57
C TYR A 19 9.01 7.33 1.15
N VAL A 20 9.49 7.24 -0.10
CA VAL A 20 10.27 6.10 -0.60
C VAL A 20 11.75 6.47 -0.69
N MET A 21 12.06 7.62 -1.28
CA MET A 21 13.43 8.03 -1.61
C MET A 21 14.10 8.88 -0.52
N GLY A 22 13.32 9.49 0.36
CA GLY A 22 13.76 10.52 1.29
C GLY A 22 14.18 11.83 0.61
N THR A 23 14.23 12.91 1.39
CA THR A 23 14.60 14.25 0.91
C THR A 23 16.02 14.28 0.33
N GLU A 24 16.97 13.59 0.96
CA GLU A 24 18.36 13.53 0.48
C GLU A 24 18.49 12.72 -0.82
N GLY A 25 17.73 11.62 -0.97
CA GLY A 25 17.68 10.87 -2.22
C GLY A 25 17.15 11.72 -3.38
N MET A 26 16.04 12.44 -3.14
CA MET A 26 15.47 13.38 -4.11
C MET A 26 16.44 14.50 -4.49
N ARG A 27 17.16 15.06 -3.52
CA ARG A 27 18.18 16.09 -3.77
C ARG A 27 19.28 15.59 -4.69
N LYS A 28 19.76 14.35 -4.50
CA LYS A 28 20.77 13.74 -5.40
C LYS A 28 20.22 13.54 -6.82
N LEU A 29 18.96 13.13 -6.97
CA LEU A 29 18.31 12.99 -8.27
C LEU A 29 18.29 14.33 -9.04
N GLN A 30 17.89 15.42 -8.38
CA GLN A 30 17.83 16.76 -8.97
C GLN A 30 19.18 17.32 -9.47
N HIS A 31 20.30 16.67 -9.12
CA HIS A 31 21.64 17.03 -9.60
C HIS A 31 22.21 16.05 -10.64
N THR A 32 21.46 14.98 -10.97
CA THR A 32 21.92 13.89 -11.84
C THR A 32 21.46 14.08 -13.28
N ASN A 33 22.38 14.05 -14.24
CA ASN A 33 22.08 14.02 -15.67
C ASN A 33 22.15 12.57 -16.18
N VAL A 34 21.10 12.16 -16.89
CA VAL A 34 20.94 10.79 -17.39
C VAL A 34 20.94 10.79 -18.92
N LEU A 35 21.74 9.91 -19.54
CA LEU A 35 21.66 9.62 -20.98
C LEU A 35 20.89 8.31 -21.19
N ILE A 36 19.91 8.30 -22.08
CA ILE A 36 19.18 7.08 -22.47
C ILE A 36 19.36 6.86 -23.97
N SER A 37 20.00 5.74 -24.32
CA SER A 37 20.25 5.32 -25.70
C SER A 37 19.26 4.23 -26.13
N GLY A 38 18.44 4.53 -27.12
CA GLY A 38 17.33 3.73 -27.64
C GLY A 38 15.98 4.14 -27.06
N LEU A 39 15.01 4.33 -27.95
CA LEU A 39 13.63 4.73 -27.64
C LEU A 39 12.61 3.77 -28.29
N ASN A 40 12.95 2.48 -28.28
CA ASN A 40 11.93 1.43 -28.41
C ASN A 40 11.03 1.42 -27.15
N GLY A 41 10.08 0.49 -27.03
CA GLY A 41 9.19 0.42 -25.87
C GLY A 41 9.94 0.37 -24.52
N LEU A 42 11.05 -0.36 -24.45
CA LEU A 42 11.89 -0.46 -23.23
C LEU A 42 12.53 0.88 -22.86
N GLY A 43 13.22 1.52 -23.81
CA GLY A 43 13.88 2.80 -23.57
C GLY A 43 12.91 3.93 -23.26
N LEU A 44 11.73 3.93 -23.90
CA LEU A 44 10.65 4.85 -23.57
C LEU A 44 10.15 4.64 -22.13
N GLU A 45 9.91 3.40 -21.72
CA GLU A 45 9.41 3.09 -20.38
C GLU A 45 10.41 3.48 -19.28
N ILE A 46 11.70 3.26 -19.53
CA ILE A 46 12.77 3.75 -18.65
C ILE A 46 12.75 5.28 -18.59
N ALA A 47 12.68 5.96 -19.74
CA ALA A 47 12.65 7.42 -19.80
C ALA A 47 11.45 8.01 -19.04
N LYS A 48 10.24 7.45 -19.23
CA LYS A 48 9.03 7.86 -18.50
C LYS A 48 9.26 7.81 -16.99
N ASN A 49 9.74 6.68 -16.47
CA ASN A 49 9.95 6.49 -15.04
C ASN A 49 11.08 7.37 -14.47
N VAL A 50 12.18 7.56 -15.22
CA VAL A 50 13.29 8.44 -14.80
C VAL A 50 12.87 9.91 -14.77
N VAL A 51 12.08 10.37 -15.75
CA VAL A 51 11.56 11.74 -15.79
C VAL A 51 10.54 11.98 -14.68
N LEU A 52 9.60 11.06 -14.46
CA LEU A 52 8.68 11.13 -13.31
C LEU A 52 9.44 11.10 -11.98
N GLY A 53 10.56 10.37 -11.93
CA GLY A 53 11.46 10.31 -10.77
C GLY A 53 12.13 11.64 -10.41
N GLY A 54 12.18 12.64 -11.30
CA GLY A 54 12.67 13.98 -10.97
C GLY A 54 14.19 14.15 -10.99
N VAL A 55 14.87 13.59 -12.00
CA VAL A 55 16.30 13.86 -12.23
C VAL A 55 16.55 15.28 -12.76
N LYS A 56 17.81 15.76 -12.75
CA LYS A 56 18.16 17.08 -13.30
C LYS A 56 17.78 17.21 -14.78
N SER A 57 18.23 16.25 -15.57
CA SER A 57 17.98 16.20 -17.01
C SER A 57 18.06 14.78 -17.53
N VAL A 58 17.29 14.53 -18.59
CA VAL A 58 17.34 13.30 -19.38
C VAL A 58 17.69 13.69 -20.81
N THR A 59 18.76 13.13 -21.35
CA THR A 59 19.10 13.25 -22.77
C THR A 59 18.77 11.96 -23.50
N LEU A 60 17.99 12.08 -24.56
CA LEU A 60 17.50 10.97 -25.36
C LEU A 60 18.34 10.84 -26.63
N HIS A 61 18.82 9.63 -26.90
CA HIS A 61 19.57 9.30 -28.10
C HIS A 61 18.92 8.09 -28.79
N ASP A 62 18.38 8.27 -29.98
CA ASP A 62 17.98 7.16 -30.85
C ASP A 62 18.15 7.60 -32.32
N PRO A 63 19.09 7.01 -33.08
CA PRO A 63 19.29 7.36 -34.48
C PRO A 63 18.23 6.78 -35.42
N GLU A 64 17.37 5.86 -34.94
CA GLU A 64 16.37 5.20 -35.79
C GLU A 64 15.09 6.00 -35.97
N SER A 65 14.42 5.68 -37.06
CA SER A 65 13.05 6.14 -37.32
C SER A 65 12.02 5.17 -36.76
N VAL A 66 10.80 5.67 -36.54
CA VAL A 66 9.65 4.87 -36.12
C VAL A 66 9.37 3.80 -37.18
N SER A 67 9.27 2.55 -36.73
CA SER A 67 8.89 1.40 -37.55
C SER A 67 7.53 0.83 -37.11
N PRO A 68 6.85 0.03 -37.95
CA PRO A 68 5.58 -0.61 -37.58
C PRO A 68 5.63 -1.42 -36.27
N THR A 69 6.76 -2.08 -36.00
CA THR A 69 6.96 -2.89 -34.79
C THR A 69 7.03 -2.05 -33.51
N ASP A 70 7.36 -0.76 -33.61
CA ASP A 70 7.45 0.11 -32.43
C ASP A 70 6.08 0.34 -31.80
N LEU A 71 5.01 0.38 -32.60
CA LEU A 71 3.65 0.63 -32.14
C LEU A 71 3.12 -0.44 -31.17
N SER A 72 3.78 -1.60 -31.09
CA SER A 72 3.40 -2.70 -30.19
C SER A 72 3.74 -2.43 -28.72
N SER A 73 4.64 -1.48 -28.43
CA SER A 73 5.10 -1.19 -27.06
C SER A 73 5.49 0.27 -26.82
N ASN A 74 5.81 1.03 -27.85
CA ASN A 74 6.00 2.47 -27.75
C ASN A 74 4.63 3.15 -27.81
N TYR A 75 4.12 3.56 -26.65
CA TYR A 75 2.79 4.17 -26.49
C TYR A 75 2.71 5.65 -26.93
N TYR A 76 3.83 6.26 -27.36
CA TYR A 76 3.87 7.64 -27.86
C TYR A 76 3.87 7.75 -29.38
N VAL A 77 4.21 6.69 -30.11
CA VAL A 77 4.18 6.70 -31.58
C VAL A 77 2.83 6.24 -32.12
N THR A 78 2.41 6.83 -33.24
CA THR A 78 1.21 6.42 -33.98
C THR A 78 1.58 5.92 -35.38
N SER A 79 0.62 5.33 -36.10
CA SER A 79 0.86 4.91 -37.49
C SER A 79 1.25 6.07 -38.41
N ALA A 80 0.84 7.31 -38.07
CA ALA A 80 1.20 8.51 -38.83
C ALA A 80 2.65 8.98 -38.58
N ASP A 81 3.36 8.37 -37.63
CA ASP A 81 4.72 8.73 -37.26
C ASP A 81 5.77 7.80 -37.89
N ILE A 82 5.36 6.72 -38.55
CA ILE A 82 6.25 5.78 -39.23
C ILE A 82 7.18 6.53 -40.19
N GLY A 83 8.48 6.28 -40.08
CA GLY A 83 9.54 6.95 -40.85
C GLY A 83 10.05 8.27 -40.25
N LYS A 84 9.42 8.84 -39.22
CA LYS A 84 9.96 9.99 -38.49
C LYS A 84 11.01 9.53 -37.46
N PRO A 85 12.00 10.37 -37.08
CA PRO A 85 12.93 10.04 -35.99
C PRO A 85 12.18 9.80 -34.67
N ARG A 86 12.45 8.69 -33.98
CA ARG A 86 11.74 8.34 -32.72
C ARG A 86 11.92 9.41 -31.65
N THR A 87 13.13 9.96 -31.52
CA THR A 87 13.45 11.06 -30.59
C THR A 87 12.57 12.28 -30.82
N SER A 88 12.32 12.66 -32.07
CA SER A 88 11.49 13.84 -32.40
C SER A 88 10.01 13.67 -32.00
N VAL A 89 9.51 12.44 -32.02
CA VAL A 89 8.11 12.13 -31.67
C VAL A 89 7.94 11.96 -30.16
N CYS A 90 8.88 11.28 -29.51
CA CYS A 90 8.80 10.97 -28.08
C CYS A 90 9.20 12.14 -27.18
N GLN A 91 10.20 12.95 -27.54
CA GLN A 91 10.73 14.01 -26.66
C GLN A 91 9.66 14.97 -26.11
N PRO A 92 8.75 15.56 -26.92
CA PRO A 92 7.80 16.52 -26.37
C PRO A 92 6.85 15.87 -25.37
N LYS A 93 6.40 14.64 -25.64
CA LYS A 93 5.50 13.88 -24.76
C LYS A 93 6.18 13.43 -23.47
N ILE A 94 7.47 13.09 -23.52
CA ILE A 94 8.26 12.78 -22.33
C ILE A 94 8.48 14.05 -21.49
N ALA A 95 8.74 15.19 -22.13
CA ALA A 95 8.93 16.48 -21.43
C ALA A 95 7.67 16.94 -20.69
N GLU A 96 6.47 16.66 -21.22
CA GLU A 96 5.18 16.96 -20.57
C GLU A 96 4.97 16.21 -19.24
N LEU A 97 5.66 15.09 -19.00
CA LEU A 97 5.50 14.30 -17.77
C LEU A 97 5.96 15.05 -16.52
N ASN A 98 6.99 15.89 -16.65
CA ASN A 98 7.57 16.59 -15.51
C ASN A 98 8.28 17.89 -15.92
N ASN A 99 7.67 19.02 -15.58
CA ASN A 99 8.19 20.35 -15.90
C ASN A 99 9.52 20.69 -15.18
N TYR A 100 9.90 19.95 -14.13
CA TYR A 100 11.17 20.14 -13.44
C TYR A 100 12.35 19.46 -14.14
N VAL A 101 12.11 18.52 -15.05
CA VAL A 101 13.15 17.73 -15.71
C VAL A 101 13.40 18.22 -17.12
N GLN A 102 14.64 18.61 -17.42
CA GLN A 102 15.01 18.99 -18.78
C GLN A 102 15.16 17.75 -19.67
N VAL A 103 14.35 17.64 -20.72
CA VAL A 103 14.42 16.52 -21.67
C VAL A 103 15.05 16.98 -22.99
N ASN A 104 16.28 16.56 -23.25
CA ASN A 104 17.07 16.94 -24.42
C ASN A 104 17.15 15.80 -25.44
N VAL A 105 17.49 16.11 -26.69
CA VAL A 105 17.75 15.10 -27.74
C VAL A 105 19.17 15.24 -28.25
N LEU A 106 19.85 14.11 -28.37
CA LEU A 106 21.17 14.01 -28.96
C LEU A 106 21.07 13.37 -30.36
N THR A 107 21.39 14.15 -31.39
CA THR A 107 21.37 13.74 -32.81
C THR A 107 22.77 13.36 -33.29
N VAL A 108 23.28 12.21 -32.84
CA VAL A 108 24.51 11.60 -33.35
C VAL A 108 24.21 10.19 -33.85
N PRO A 109 24.95 9.65 -34.85
CA PRO A 109 24.71 8.30 -35.35
C PRO A 109 25.19 7.20 -34.40
N LYS A 110 26.24 7.46 -33.62
CA LYS A 110 26.81 6.54 -32.62
C LYS A 110 27.27 7.34 -31.40
N LEU A 111 27.12 6.76 -30.21
CA LEU A 111 27.67 7.33 -28.99
C LEU A 111 29.20 7.21 -28.97
N THR A 112 29.87 8.25 -28.46
CA THR A 112 31.31 8.23 -28.20
C THR A 112 31.58 8.40 -26.72
N THR A 113 32.77 8.00 -26.28
CA THR A 113 33.22 8.17 -24.90
C THR A 113 33.25 9.64 -24.47
N GLN A 114 33.57 10.57 -25.37
CA GLN A 114 33.51 12.01 -25.06
C GLN A 114 32.09 12.50 -24.76
N ILE A 115 31.09 12.00 -25.48
CA ILE A 115 29.68 12.32 -25.23
C ILE A 115 29.28 11.75 -23.87
N VAL A 116 29.57 10.47 -23.65
CA VAL A 116 29.20 9.73 -22.44
C VAL A 116 29.80 10.35 -21.18
N SER A 117 31.00 10.95 -21.27
CA SER A 117 31.68 11.63 -20.16
C SER A 117 30.93 12.80 -19.51
N GLN A 118 29.89 13.32 -20.18
CA GLN A 118 29.11 14.47 -19.69
C GLN A 118 28.00 14.07 -18.71
N TYR A 119 27.73 12.77 -18.56
CA TYR A 119 26.60 12.24 -17.80
C TYR A 119 27.06 11.50 -16.55
N GLN A 120 26.19 11.45 -15.54
CA GLN A 120 26.42 10.68 -14.32
C GLN A 120 25.91 9.25 -14.47
N VAL A 121 24.82 9.07 -15.21
CA VAL A 121 24.19 7.76 -15.48
C VAL A 121 23.93 7.62 -16.97
N VAL A 122 24.27 6.44 -17.52
CA VAL A 122 24.11 6.11 -18.93
C VAL A 122 23.34 4.80 -19.05
N VAL A 123 22.23 4.84 -19.78
CA VAL A 123 21.36 3.69 -20.02
C VAL A 123 21.44 3.27 -21.48
N LEU A 124 21.80 2.02 -21.74
CA LEU A 124 21.89 1.43 -23.08
C LEU A 124 20.76 0.42 -23.28
N THR A 125 19.80 0.72 -24.15
CA THR A 125 18.69 -0.20 -24.49
C THR A 125 18.80 -0.81 -25.89
N ARG A 126 19.86 -0.41 -26.60
CA ARG A 126 20.23 -0.84 -27.95
C ARG A 126 21.75 -0.87 -28.07
N GLY A 127 22.24 -1.32 -29.21
CA GLY A 127 23.68 -1.43 -29.50
C GLY A 127 24.14 -2.88 -29.59
N SER A 128 25.35 -3.09 -30.08
CA SER A 128 26.01 -4.41 -30.14
C SER A 128 26.72 -4.75 -28.83
N SER A 129 27.07 -6.03 -28.60
CA SER A 129 27.95 -6.42 -27.48
C SER A 129 29.24 -5.62 -27.45
N GLU A 130 29.81 -5.31 -28.61
CA GLU A 130 31.05 -4.53 -28.74
C GLU A 130 30.87 -3.08 -28.30
N GLU A 131 29.76 -2.44 -28.70
CA GLU A 131 29.44 -1.08 -28.27
C GLU A 131 29.17 -1.03 -26.76
N TRP A 132 28.44 -2.02 -26.21
CA TRP A 132 28.22 -2.13 -24.77
C TRP A 132 29.54 -2.29 -24.01
N ARG A 133 30.44 -3.14 -24.50
CA ARG A 133 31.76 -3.36 -23.91
C ARG A 133 32.61 -2.08 -23.94
N GLU A 134 32.72 -1.44 -25.11
CA GLU A 134 33.48 -0.21 -25.31
C GLU A 134 33.02 0.92 -24.36
N LEU A 135 31.71 1.18 -24.33
CA LEU A 135 31.14 2.23 -23.49
C LEU A 135 31.19 1.88 -22.00
N SER A 136 30.95 0.62 -21.65
CA SER A 136 31.02 0.15 -20.26
C SER A 136 32.41 0.30 -19.67
N GLU A 137 33.45 -0.17 -20.37
CA GLU A 137 34.84 -0.03 -19.91
C GLU A 137 35.24 1.43 -19.70
N PHE A 138 34.75 2.33 -20.55
CA PHE A 138 34.97 3.76 -20.37
C PHE A 138 34.20 4.31 -19.15
N CYS A 139 32.92 3.97 -19.02
CA CYS A 139 32.10 4.39 -17.88
C CYS A 139 32.70 3.95 -16.54
N HIS A 140 33.09 2.68 -16.45
CA HIS A 140 33.71 2.07 -15.29
C HIS A 140 34.94 2.86 -14.82
N LYS A 141 35.88 3.11 -15.74
CA LYS A 141 37.13 3.85 -15.46
C LYS A 141 36.92 5.31 -15.06
N ASN A 142 35.82 5.91 -15.49
CA ASN A 142 35.52 7.32 -15.22
C ASN A 142 34.43 7.50 -14.15
N SER A 143 34.10 6.44 -13.39
CA SER A 143 33.07 6.46 -12.33
C SER A 143 31.66 6.86 -12.79
N ILE A 144 31.37 6.71 -14.08
CA ILE A 144 30.04 6.94 -14.68
C ILE A 144 29.23 5.67 -14.51
N LYS A 145 27.98 5.79 -14.06
CA LYS A 145 27.13 4.63 -13.77
C LYS A 145 26.49 4.13 -15.07
N LEU A 146 26.65 2.86 -15.38
CA LEU A 146 26.11 2.24 -16.58
C LEU A 146 24.99 1.25 -16.23
N ILE A 147 23.90 1.33 -16.98
CA ILE A 147 22.85 0.31 -17.01
C ILE A 147 22.66 -0.10 -18.46
N ALA A 148 22.69 -1.38 -18.75
CA ALA A 148 22.39 -1.91 -20.08
C ALA A 148 21.23 -2.89 -19.99
N ALA A 149 20.20 -2.71 -20.81
CA ALA A 149 18.99 -3.50 -20.75
C ALA A 149 18.53 -3.90 -22.15
N LYS A 150 17.96 -5.10 -22.30
CA LYS A 150 17.41 -5.54 -23.59
C LYS A 150 16.25 -6.48 -23.38
N THR A 151 15.18 -6.27 -24.14
CA THR A 151 14.03 -7.17 -24.21
C THR A 151 13.95 -7.82 -25.59
N CYS A 152 13.62 -9.11 -25.61
CA CYS A 152 13.48 -9.93 -26.80
C CYS A 152 12.27 -10.84 -26.61
N GLY A 153 11.08 -10.33 -26.95
CA GLY A 153 9.83 -11.03 -26.71
C GLY A 153 9.59 -11.26 -25.22
N LEU A 154 9.43 -12.52 -24.82
CA LEU A 154 9.21 -12.94 -23.43
C LEU A 154 10.50 -12.99 -22.60
N PHE A 155 11.65 -12.64 -23.17
CA PHE A 155 12.95 -12.67 -22.51
C PHE A 155 13.47 -11.25 -22.26
N GLY A 156 14.16 -11.06 -21.13
CA GLY A 156 14.82 -9.81 -20.78
C GLY A 156 16.19 -10.03 -20.15
N GLN A 157 17.08 -9.06 -20.35
CA GLN A 157 18.34 -8.95 -19.63
C GLN A 157 18.57 -7.53 -19.12
N ILE A 158 19.19 -7.41 -17.94
CA ILE A 158 19.70 -6.16 -17.38
C ILE A 158 21.12 -6.41 -16.86
N PHE A 159 22.00 -5.47 -17.11
CA PHE A 159 23.37 -5.40 -16.61
C PHE A 159 23.59 -4.04 -15.93
N CYS A 160 24.21 -4.06 -14.75
CA CYS A 160 24.55 -2.84 -14.01
C CYS A 160 26.05 -2.80 -13.69
N ASP A 161 26.67 -1.65 -13.96
CA ASP A 161 28.05 -1.36 -13.56
C ASP A 161 28.13 0.05 -12.97
N PHE A 162 28.35 0.12 -11.66
CA PHE A 162 28.43 1.38 -10.92
C PHE A 162 29.87 1.75 -10.53
N GLY A 163 30.87 1.08 -11.11
CA GLY A 163 32.29 1.32 -10.88
C GLY A 163 32.88 0.55 -9.69
N GLU A 164 34.19 0.74 -9.48
CA GLU A 164 34.96 0.02 -8.46
C GLU A 164 34.49 0.31 -7.02
N GLU A 165 34.04 1.53 -6.72
CA GLU A 165 33.50 1.88 -5.40
C GLU A 165 32.15 2.60 -5.53
N PHE A 166 31.11 1.97 -4.98
CA PHE A 166 29.77 2.54 -4.88
C PHE A 166 29.27 2.43 -3.44
N VAL A 167 28.94 3.56 -2.83
CA VAL A 167 28.52 3.62 -1.42
C VAL A 167 26.99 3.63 -1.34
N VAL A 168 26.43 2.62 -0.68
CA VAL A 168 25.02 2.51 -0.34
C VAL A 168 24.84 2.93 1.11
N THR A 169 24.10 4.01 1.35
CA THR A 169 23.84 4.53 2.71
C THR A 169 22.65 3.86 3.38
N ASP A 170 21.71 3.34 2.58
CA ASP A 170 20.57 2.55 3.03
C ASP A 170 20.37 1.41 2.03
N GLY A 171 20.55 0.18 2.51
CA GLY A 171 20.44 -1.03 1.70
C GLY A 171 19.06 -1.66 1.69
N THR A 172 18.11 -1.18 2.50
CA THR A 172 16.79 -1.82 2.66
C THR A 172 15.62 -0.88 2.41
N GLY A 173 15.79 0.44 2.62
CA GLY A 173 14.69 1.41 2.55
C GLY A 173 13.71 1.27 3.71
N GLU A 174 14.08 0.57 4.79
CA GLU A 174 13.23 0.37 5.96
C GLU A 174 13.60 1.40 7.03
N GLU A 175 12.59 1.93 7.73
CA GLU A 175 12.79 2.82 8.86
C GLU A 175 13.67 2.17 9.94
N PRO A 176 14.66 2.88 10.50
CA PRO A 176 15.49 2.34 11.56
C PRO A 176 14.67 1.91 12.77
N HIS A 177 14.84 0.65 13.20
CA HIS A 177 14.10 0.14 14.36
C HIS A 177 14.53 0.86 15.64
N SER A 178 13.57 1.14 16.52
CA SER A 178 13.84 1.69 17.85
C SER A 178 13.12 0.89 18.92
N VAL A 179 13.79 0.67 20.06
CA VAL A 179 13.26 -0.11 21.18
C VAL A 179 13.57 0.57 22.51
N LEU A 180 12.62 0.49 23.45
CA LEU A 180 12.80 0.97 24.82
C LEU A 180 13.64 0.00 25.65
N ILE A 181 14.45 0.54 26.53
CA ILE A 181 15.42 -0.22 27.34
C ILE A 181 14.84 -0.47 28.73
N GLN A 182 14.92 -1.72 29.17
CA GLN A 182 14.62 -2.12 30.55
C GLN A 182 15.86 -2.01 31.43
N SER A 183 16.97 -2.60 30.99
CA SER A 183 18.24 -2.63 31.72
C SER A 183 19.44 -2.73 30.80
N VAL A 184 20.58 -2.25 31.30
CA VAL A 184 21.89 -2.44 30.66
C VAL A 184 22.89 -2.93 31.69
N ASP A 185 23.52 -4.07 31.40
CA ASP A 185 24.56 -4.63 32.27
C ASP A 185 25.84 -3.81 32.19
N ARG A 186 26.52 -3.69 33.34
CA ARG A 186 27.88 -3.17 33.43
C ARG A 186 28.87 -4.34 33.43
N ALA A 187 29.30 -4.76 32.25
CA ALA A 187 30.13 -5.94 32.06
C ALA A 187 31.08 -5.79 30.87
N LYS A 188 32.03 -6.73 30.74
CA LYS A 188 32.90 -6.80 29.55
C LYS A 188 32.12 -7.09 28.27
N ASP A 189 30.97 -7.73 28.42
CA ASP A 189 29.99 -7.98 27.38
C ASP A 189 28.64 -7.48 27.90
N GLY A 190 28.39 -6.17 27.74
CA GLY A 190 27.22 -5.49 28.27
C GLY A 190 25.97 -5.91 27.51
N VAL A 191 25.02 -6.51 28.21
CA VAL A 191 23.73 -6.94 27.66
C VAL A 191 22.68 -5.86 27.88
N VAL A 192 21.96 -5.53 26.82
CA VAL A 192 20.78 -4.67 26.83
C VAL A 192 19.55 -5.57 26.81
N VAL A 193 18.63 -5.34 27.74
CA VAL A 193 17.32 -6.01 27.81
C VAL A 193 16.24 -5.00 27.42
N CYS A 194 15.36 -5.40 26.51
CA CYS A 194 14.28 -4.56 26.00
C CYS A 194 13.10 -4.50 26.98
N LEU A 195 12.39 -3.39 26.99
CA LEU A 195 11.24 -3.17 27.86
C LEU A 195 9.98 -3.91 27.36
N ASP A 196 9.42 -4.75 28.23
CA ASP A 196 8.22 -5.59 28.03
C ASP A 196 8.36 -6.52 26.80
N ASP A 197 7.34 -7.32 26.45
CA ASP A 197 7.32 -8.30 25.33
C ASP A 197 7.60 -7.71 23.91
N ASN A 198 8.16 -6.51 23.82
CA ASN A 198 8.63 -5.88 22.60
C ASN A 198 9.87 -6.60 22.07
N ARG A 199 9.74 -7.21 20.89
CA ARG A 199 10.89 -7.70 20.14
C ARG A 199 11.66 -6.53 19.55
N HIS A 200 12.98 -6.54 19.68
CA HIS A 200 13.80 -5.42 19.17
C HIS A 200 13.89 -5.38 17.64
N GLY A 201 13.68 -6.50 16.94
CA GLY A 201 13.71 -6.56 15.48
C GLY A 201 15.09 -6.45 14.83
N PHE A 202 16.14 -6.12 15.59
CA PHE A 202 17.52 -6.11 15.10
C PHE A 202 18.04 -7.49 14.67
N PHE A 203 19.03 -7.48 13.79
CA PHE A 203 19.78 -8.66 13.35
C PHE A 203 21.20 -8.66 13.91
N ASP A 204 21.86 -9.82 13.93
CA ASP A 204 23.30 -9.88 14.21
C ASP A 204 24.07 -8.92 13.32
N ASP A 205 25.10 -8.29 13.90
CA ASP A 205 25.95 -7.31 13.24
C ASP A 205 25.28 -5.97 12.88
N SER A 206 24.03 -5.73 13.33
CA SER A 206 23.40 -4.41 13.26
C SER A 206 24.17 -3.40 14.11
N TYR A 207 24.03 -2.10 13.79
CA TYR A 207 24.61 -1.02 14.57
C TYR A 207 23.52 -0.22 15.26
N VAL A 208 23.78 0.21 16.49
CA VAL A 208 22.81 0.96 17.30
C VAL A 208 23.45 2.15 18.01
N THR A 209 22.64 3.15 18.32
CA THR A 209 22.98 4.26 19.23
C THR A 209 21.90 4.39 20.31
N PHE A 210 22.16 5.21 21.33
CA PHE A 210 21.31 5.32 22.51
C PHE A 210 20.94 6.77 22.81
N SER A 211 19.77 6.97 23.40
CA SER A 211 19.34 8.24 23.97
C SER A 211 18.55 8.01 25.25
N GLU A 212 18.46 9.03 26.11
CA GLU A 212 17.63 9.01 27.34
C GLU A 212 18.02 7.95 28.40
N VAL A 213 19.18 7.31 28.28
CA VAL A 213 19.69 6.37 29.28
C VAL A 213 20.10 7.14 30.54
N GLN A 214 19.47 6.85 31.68
CA GLN A 214 19.83 7.47 32.96
C GLN A 214 20.77 6.56 33.75
N GLY A 215 21.74 7.18 34.43
CA GLY A 215 22.77 6.47 35.20
C GLY A 215 23.99 6.09 34.36
N MET A 216 23.79 5.50 33.17
CA MET A 216 24.85 5.12 32.22
C MET A 216 24.89 6.11 31.04
N THR A 217 25.18 7.37 31.32
CA THR A 217 25.06 8.48 30.36
C THR A 217 26.06 8.43 29.21
N GLU A 218 27.14 7.67 29.36
CA GLU A 218 28.17 7.44 28.34
C GLU A 218 27.61 6.76 27.07
N LEU A 219 26.46 6.10 27.19
CA LEU A 219 25.75 5.54 26.03
C LEU A 219 25.03 6.60 25.21
N ASN A 220 24.56 7.70 25.82
CA ASN A 220 23.73 8.67 25.13
C ASN A 220 24.51 9.40 24.03
N GLY A 221 24.05 9.28 22.78
CA GLY A 221 24.73 9.85 21.62
C GLY A 221 26.07 9.20 21.31
N CYS A 222 26.31 7.97 21.74
CA CYS A 222 27.55 7.26 21.44
C CYS A 222 27.68 6.98 19.93
N GLU A 223 28.92 6.83 19.47
CA GLU A 223 29.21 6.30 18.13
C GLU A 223 28.49 4.96 17.92
N PRO A 224 27.99 4.67 16.70
CA PRO A 224 27.23 3.47 16.43
C PRO A 224 27.97 2.20 16.87
N ARG A 225 27.34 1.42 17.75
CA ARG A 225 27.92 0.20 18.31
C ARG A 225 27.35 -1.02 17.61
N LYS A 226 28.24 -1.91 17.18
CA LYS A 226 27.87 -3.21 16.61
C LYS A 226 27.25 -4.10 17.69
N ILE A 227 26.15 -4.77 17.38
CA ILE A 227 25.44 -5.65 18.33
C ILE A 227 25.58 -7.12 17.99
N THR A 228 25.34 -7.97 19.00
CA THR A 228 25.15 -9.42 18.84
C THR A 228 23.83 -9.81 19.48
N VAL A 229 22.92 -10.40 18.71
CA VAL A 229 21.59 -10.78 19.17
C VAL A 229 21.70 -12.01 20.06
N ILE A 230 21.16 -11.93 21.27
CA ILE A 230 21.13 -13.04 22.23
C ILE A 230 19.79 -13.78 22.15
N GLY A 231 18.72 -13.03 21.92
CA GLY A 231 17.36 -13.54 21.73
C GLY A 231 16.43 -12.40 21.35
N PRO A 232 15.12 -12.64 21.16
CA PRO A 232 14.20 -11.63 20.63
C PRO A 232 14.06 -10.34 21.46
N HIS A 233 14.47 -10.36 22.73
CA HIS A 233 14.34 -9.26 23.69
C HIS A 233 15.68 -8.80 24.28
N ALA A 234 16.81 -9.34 23.82
CA ALA A 234 18.11 -9.03 24.40
C ALA A 234 19.24 -9.12 23.38
N PHE A 235 20.21 -8.21 23.48
CA PHE A 235 21.39 -8.15 22.62
C PHE A 235 22.59 -7.61 23.40
N SER A 236 23.80 -8.03 23.03
CA SER A 236 25.04 -7.46 23.55
C SER A 236 25.48 -6.25 22.71
N ILE A 237 26.10 -5.27 23.39
CA ILE A 237 26.74 -4.10 22.78
C ILE A 237 28.25 -4.03 23.03
N GLY A 238 28.85 -5.11 23.56
CA GLY A 238 30.26 -5.16 23.94
C GLY A 238 30.57 -4.46 25.26
N ASP A 239 31.82 -4.04 25.48
CA ASP A 239 32.29 -3.62 26.81
C ASP A 239 31.59 -2.35 27.34
N THR A 240 31.00 -2.47 28.53
CA THR A 240 30.39 -1.41 29.33
C THR A 240 30.99 -1.34 30.74
N SER A 241 32.03 -2.12 31.05
CA SER A 241 32.60 -2.22 32.40
C SER A 241 33.15 -0.88 32.94
N GLY A 242 33.65 -0.04 32.02
CA GLY A 242 34.13 1.31 32.30
C GLY A 242 33.03 2.36 32.49
N PHE A 243 31.76 2.04 32.25
CA PHE A 243 30.67 3.01 32.32
C PHE A 243 30.06 3.10 33.73
N SER A 244 29.29 4.16 33.93
CA SER A 244 28.49 4.37 35.12
C SER A 244 27.35 3.34 35.22
N GLU A 245 26.79 3.16 36.43
CA GLU A 245 25.73 2.16 36.66
C GLU A 245 24.41 2.63 36.04
N TYR A 246 23.79 1.74 35.25
CA TYR A 246 22.46 1.99 34.69
C TYR A 246 21.43 2.16 35.81
N LYS A 247 20.55 3.16 35.66
CA LYS A 247 19.45 3.42 36.60
C LYS A 247 18.10 3.09 35.99
N CYS A 248 17.77 3.72 34.87
CA CYS A 248 16.46 3.62 34.24
C CYS A 248 16.42 4.24 32.84
N GLY A 249 15.36 3.90 32.11
CA GLY A 249 15.00 4.53 30.84
C GLY A 249 15.96 4.21 29.72
N GLY A 250 15.77 4.92 28.61
CA GLY A 250 16.62 4.80 27.44
C GLY A 250 15.89 4.23 26.23
N VAL A 251 16.31 4.72 25.08
CA VAL A 251 15.90 4.27 23.76
C VAL A 251 17.14 3.81 23.03
N CYS A 252 17.07 2.62 22.43
CA CYS A 252 18.06 2.11 21.51
C CYS A 252 17.51 2.28 20.08
N THR A 253 18.29 2.88 19.20
CA THR A 253 17.90 3.15 17.80
C THR A 253 18.92 2.56 16.85
N GLU A 254 18.46 1.82 15.85
CA GLU A 254 19.29 1.27 14.77
C GLU A 254 19.95 2.40 13.96
N VAL A 255 21.19 2.19 13.54
CA VAL A 255 21.92 3.08 12.65
C VAL A 255 22.33 2.29 11.40
N LYS A 256 21.81 2.70 10.23
CA LYS A 256 22.20 2.11 8.95
C LYS A 256 23.61 2.59 8.58
N MET A 257 24.57 1.68 8.63
CA MET A 257 25.96 2.00 8.29
C MET A 257 26.16 1.97 6.77
N PRO A 258 26.87 2.96 6.18
CA PRO A 258 27.18 2.96 4.76
C PRO A 258 27.98 1.71 4.35
N GLN A 259 27.53 1.04 3.30
CA GLN A 259 28.14 -0.17 2.74
C GLN A 259 28.81 0.14 1.41
N LYS A 260 30.05 -0.33 1.23
CA LYS A 260 30.80 -0.18 -0.02
C LYS A 260 30.61 -1.40 -0.91
N PHE A 261 30.11 -1.18 -2.11
CA PHE A 261 29.96 -2.17 -3.17
C PHE A 261 30.99 -1.95 -4.26
N HIS A 262 31.45 -3.05 -4.86
CA HIS A 262 32.39 -3.04 -5.96
C HIS A 262 31.76 -3.75 -7.14
N PHE A 263 31.76 -3.12 -8.31
CA PHE A 263 31.28 -3.72 -9.56
C PHE A 263 32.51 -4.18 -10.36
N ASN A 264 32.40 -5.32 -11.02
CA ASN A 264 33.33 -5.72 -12.08
C ASN A 264 32.99 -4.94 -13.36
N ASP A 265 33.99 -4.67 -14.20
CA ASP A 265 33.76 -4.17 -15.55
C ASP A 265 33.01 -5.21 -16.40
N TYR A 266 32.39 -4.78 -17.50
CA TYR A 266 31.60 -5.64 -18.38
C TYR A 266 32.34 -6.90 -18.86
N SER A 267 33.63 -6.76 -19.23
CA SER A 267 34.40 -7.88 -19.77
C SER A 267 34.66 -8.94 -18.71
N THR A 268 35.04 -8.52 -17.50
CA THR A 268 35.19 -9.41 -16.34
C THR A 268 33.86 -10.05 -15.94
N ALA A 269 32.81 -9.23 -15.83
CA ALA A 269 31.47 -9.64 -15.44
C ALA A 269 30.81 -10.63 -16.40
N PHE A 270 31.16 -10.54 -17.68
CA PHE A 270 30.68 -11.48 -18.70
C PHE A 270 31.33 -12.85 -18.56
N ILE A 271 32.61 -12.91 -18.17
CA ILE A 271 33.34 -14.17 -17.99
C ILE A 271 32.98 -14.84 -16.66
N THR A 272 32.89 -14.05 -15.59
CA THR A 272 32.51 -14.50 -14.26
C THR A 272 31.22 -13.81 -13.83
N PRO A 273 30.07 -14.22 -14.40
CA PRO A 273 28.82 -13.58 -14.11
C PRO A 273 28.35 -13.95 -12.71
N GLU A 274 27.83 -12.95 -12.03
CA GLU A 274 27.07 -13.12 -10.81
C GLU A 274 25.61 -12.70 -11.15
N PHE A 275 24.66 -13.54 -10.74
CA PHE A 275 23.27 -13.49 -11.20
C PHE A 275 22.32 -13.12 -10.07
N LEU A 276 21.43 -12.17 -10.34
CA LEU A 276 20.16 -12.08 -9.62
C LEU A 276 19.21 -13.15 -10.14
N ILE A 277 18.75 -14.01 -9.25
CA ILE A 277 17.71 -14.98 -9.53
C ILE A 277 16.34 -14.27 -9.54
N SER A 278 15.70 -14.22 -10.71
CA SER A 278 14.36 -13.64 -10.89
C SER A 278 13.23 -14.57 -10.43
N ASP A 279 13.48 -15.89 -10.50
CA ASP A 279 12.56 -16.95 -10.13
C ASP A 279 13.38 -18.15 -9.65
N PHE A 280 13.20 -18.53 -8.39
CA PHE A 280 13.96 -19.63 -7.78
C PHE A 280 13.56 -21.00 -8.36
N ALA A 281 12.39 -21.14 -8.98
CA ALA A 281 12.02 -22.33 -9.72
C ALA A 281 12.79 -22.48 -11.04
N LYS A 282 13.43 -21.39 -11.52
CA LYS A 282 14.21 -21.31 -12.77
C LYS A 282 15.70 -21.04 -12.52
N TYR A 283 16.23 -21.52 -11.39
CA TYR A 283 17.59 -21.20 -10.92
C TYR A 283 18.72 -21.50 -11.94
N ASP A 284 18.53 -22.48 -12.82
CA ASP A 284 19.50 -22.89 -13.84
C ASP A 284 19.43 -22.06 -15.14
N ARG A 285 18.37 -21.27 -15.35
CA ARG A 285 18.15 -20.52 -16.59
C ARG A 285 19.04 -19.29 -16.80
N PRO A 286 19.42 -18.48 -15.79
CA PRO A 286 20.23 -17.29 -16.00
C PRO A 286 21.54 -17.55 -16.77
N GLY A 287 22.24 -18.65 -16.47
CA GLY A 287 23.45 -19.04 -17.20
C GLY A 287 23.20 -19.39 -18.66
N GLN A 288 22.07 -20.04 -18.96
CA GLN A 288 21.68 -20.35 -20.35
C GLN A 288 21.31 -19.08 -21.11
N LEU A 289 20.50 -18.20 -20.48
CA LEU A 289 20.09 -16.93 -21.06
C LEU A 289 21.28 -16.03 -21.34
N HIS A 290 22.28 -16.01 -20.46
CA HIS A 290 23.53 -15.29 -20.66
C HIS A 290 24.21 -15.64 -21.99
N ILE A 291 24.28 -16.94 -22.31
CA ILE A 291 24.85 -17.43 -23.58
C ILE A 291 23.92 -17.13 -24.76
N ILE A 292 22.60 -17.28 -24.58
CA ILE A 292 21.59 -17.04 -25.62
C ILE A 292 21.62 -15.57 -26.09
N PHE A 293 21.71 -14.62 -25.17
CA PHE A 293 21.78 -13.19 -25.53
C PHE A 293 23.08 -12.84 -26.26
N GLU A 294 24.21 -13.47 -25.92
CA GLU A 294 25.45 -13.29 -26.69
C GLU A 294 25.34 -13.93 -28.09
N ALA A 295 24.77 -15.13 -28.19
CA ALA A 295 24.50 -15.77 -29.47
C ALA A 295 23.60 -14.90 -30.36
N LEU A 296 22.63 -14.19 -29.76
CA LEU A 296 21.77 -13.24 -30.44
C LEU A 296 22.55 -12.04 -30.98
N HIS A 297 23.48 -11.48 -30.20
CA HIS A 297 24.34 -10.40 -30.67
C HIS A 297 25.27 -10.85 -31.79
N LYS A 298 25.81 -12.07 -31.70
CA LYS A 298 26.63 -12.67 -32.76
C LYS A 298 25.83 -12.93 -34.04
N PHE A 299 24.60 -13.43 -33.91
CA PHE A 299 23.69 -13.61 -35.05
C PHE A 299 23.40 -12.25 -35.70
N GLN A 300 23.06 -11.23 -34.90
CA GLN A 300 22.73 -9.90 -35.39
C GLN A 300 23.91 -9.23 -36.12
N SER A 301 25.13 -9.34 -35.59
CA SER A 301 26.34 -8.81 -36.23
C SER A 301 26.69 -9.56 -37.53
N THR A 302 26.50 -10.88 -37.57
CA THR A 302 26.81 -11.70 -38.75
C THR A 302 25.79 -11.50 -39.87
N HIS A 303 24.51 -11.45 -39.53
CA HIS A 303 23.41 -11.46 -40.50
C HIS A 303 22.74 -10.09 -40.69
N GLN A 304 23.14 -9.07 -39.92
CA GLN A 304 22.58 -7.70 -39.97
C GLN A 304 21.07 -7.63 -39.74
N ARG A 305 20.51 -8.65 -39.07
CA ARG A 305 19.10 -8.77 -38.70
C ARG A 305 18.95 -9.67 -37.48
N LEU A 306 17.82 -9.59 -36.80
CA LEU A 306 17.44 -10.57 -35.78
C LEU A 306 16.93 -11.87 -36.44
N PRO A 307 16.93 -13.01 -35.71
CA PRO A 307 16.24 -14.22 -36.15
C PRO A 307 14.77 -13.93 -36.46
N ALA A 308 14.28 -14.46 -37.57
CA ALA A 308 12.88 -14.33 -37.97
C ALA A 308 12.00 -15.20 -37.06
N ALA A 309 10.79 -14.70 -36.77
CA ALA A 309 9.83 -15.38 -35.91
C ALA A 309 9.51 -16.78 -36.46
N TRP A 310 9.57 -17.80 -35.60
CA TRP A 310 9.24 -19.20 -35.89
C TRP A 310 9.98 -19.84 -37.07
N ASN A 311 11.11 -19.24 -37.49
CA ASN A 311 11.90 -19.74 -38.61
C ASN A 311 12.88 -20.83 -38.13
N GLU A 312 12.67 -22.06 -38.59
CA GLU A 312 13.49 -23.21 -38.19
C GLU A 312 14.94 -23.12 -38.68
N ASP A 313 15.18 -22.49 -39.82
CA ASP A 313 16.53 -22.33 -40.35
C ASP A 313 17.31 -21.30 -39.54
N ASP A 314 16.71 -20.15 -39.24
CA ASP A 314 17.28 -19.17 -38.32
C ASP A 314 17.49 -19.76 -36.93
N ALA A 315 16.59 -20.62 -36.44
CA ALA A 315 16.79 -21.32 -35.17
C ALA A 315 18.03 -22.25 -35.23
N LYS A 316 18.23 -22.99 -36.33
CA LYS A 316 19.44 -23.82 -36.52
C LYS A 316 20.70 -22.94 -36.62
N LEU A 317 20.66 -21.83 -37.36
CA LEU A 317 21.75 -20.87 -37.45
C LEU A 317 22.05 -20.21 -36.09
N PHE A 318 21.00 -19.91 -35.31
CA PHE A 318 21.10 -19.32 -33.97
C PHE A 318 21.75 -20.30 -32.98
N VAL A 319 21.36 -21.58 -32.99
CA VAL A 319 22.00 -22.62 -32.18
C VAL A 319 23.47 -22.77 -32.58
N GLN A 320 23.82 -22.69 -33.86
CA GLN A 320 25.23 -22.68 -34.27
C GLN A 320 26.01 -21.46 -33.72
N CYS A 321 25.35 -20.33 -33.50
CA CYS A 321 25.95 -19.17 -32.85
C CYS A 321 26.18 -19.37 -31.34
N SER A 322 25.39 -20.21 -30.67
CA SER A 322 25.51 -20.49 -29.22
C SER A 322 26.50 -21.62 -28.88
N VAL A 323 26.80 -22.51 -29.83
CA VAL A 323 27.67 -23.71 -29.63
C VAL A 323 29.14 -23.38 -29.29
N ILE A 324 29.57 -22.12 -29.29
CA ILE A 324 30.93 -21.72 -28.89
C ILE A 324 31.07 -21.35 -27.38
N GLY A 325 29.99 -21.41 -26.59
CA GLY A 325 30.04 -21.19 -25.12
C GLY A 325 30.04 -22.45 -24.23
N GLY A 326 29.86 -23.64 -24.82
CA GLY A 326 29.41 -24.84 -24.10
C GLY A 326 30.46 -25.80 -23.52
N ILE A 327 31.76 -25.46 -23.49
CA ILE A 327 32.83 -26.36 -22.99
C ILE A 327 33.59 -25.79 -21.76
N ALA A 328 33.30 -24.56 -21.32
CA ALA A 328 33.86 -24.02 -20.08
C ALA A 328 32.99 -24.30 -18.82
N ALA A 329 31.86 -25.00 -19.00
CA ALA A 329 30.72 -24.96 -18.09
C ALA A 329 30.52 -26.21 -17.22
N GLN A 330 31.56 -26.79 -16.62
CA GLN A 330 31.31 -27.81 -15.58
C GLN A 330 32.04 -27.59 -14.27
N GLU A 331 33.36 -27.55 -14.18
CA GLU A 331 34.01 -27.70 -12.87
C GLU A 331 35.40 -27.05 -12.84
N VAL A 332 35.46 -25.72 -12.82
CA VAL A 332 36.67 -25.02 -12.32
C VAL A 332 36.27 -24.07 -11.19
N MET A 333 35.67 -24.66 -10.17
CA MET A 333 35.73 -24.14 -8.81
C MET A 333 34.53 -23.28 -8.32
N LYS A 334 33.37 -23.93 -8.07
CA LYS A 334 32.82 -23.88 -6.69
C LYS A 334 33.94 -24.09 -5.65
N ALA A 335 34.87 -24.95 -6.02
CA ALA A 335 35.93 -25.57 -5.28
C ALA A 335 37.10 -24.70 -4.77
N CYS A 336 37.00 -23.37 -4.69
CA CYS A 336 38.05 -22.61 -3.99
C CYS A 336 37.63 -21.86 -2.71
N THR A 337 36.42 -21.28 -2.54
CA THR A 337 36.26 -20.31 -1.41
C THR A 337 34.91 -20.22 -0.66
N GLY A 338 33.76 -20.52 -1.27
CA GLY A 338 32.45 -20.66 -0.58
C GLY A 338 31.99 -19.59 0.45
N ARG A 339 31.52 -18.37 0.04
CA ARG A 339 30.76 -17.41 0.91
C ARG A 339 30.05 -16.21 0.18
N PHE A 340 28.85 -15.78 0.68
CA PHE A 340 28.05 -14.50 0.53
C PHE A 340 27.20 -14.16 -0.75
N ARG A 341 26.27 -13.15 -0.69
CA ARG A 341 25.30 -12.74 -1.78
C ARG A 341 24.89 -11.23 -1.88
N PRO A 342 25.15 -10.57 -3.02
CA PRO A 342 24.40 -9.41 -3.56
C PRO A 342 23.74 -9.66 -4.94
N ILE A 343 23.13 -8.61 -5.53
CA ILE A 343 22.82 -8.54 -6.98
C ILE A 343 23.86 -7.68 -7.64
N ARG A 344 24.70 -8.41 -8.30
CA ARG A 344 25.91 -8.01 -8.99
C ARG A 344 26.02 -9.17 -9.96
N GLN A 345 25.95 -9.03 -11.27
CA GLN A 345 25.61 -7.83 -12.04
C GLN A 345 24.54 -8.07 -13.09
N TRP A 346 24.21 -9.33 -13.34
CA TRP A 346 23.30 -9.73 -14.40
C TRP A 346 21.95 -10.15 -13.83
N PHE A 347 20.88 -9.61 -14.41
CA PHE A 347 19.52 -10.06 -14.19
C PHE A 347 18.94 -10.59 -15.50
N TYR A 348 18.41 -11.79 -15.47
CA TYR A 348 17.74 -12.42 -16.59
C TYR A 348 16.31 -12.78 -16.18
N PHE A 349 15.37 -12.56 -17.08
CA PHE A 349 13.96 -12.87 -16.87
C PHE A 349 13.38 -13.55 -18.10
N ASP A 350 12.48 -14.52 -17.88
CA ASP A 350 11.65 -15.09 -18.93
C ASP A 350 10.23 -15.37 -18.43
N ALA A 351 9.26 -15.25 -19.33
CA ALA A 351 7.85 -15.58 -19.11
C ALA A 351 7.34 -16.59 -20.15
N ILE A 352 8.11 -17.66 -20.41
CA ILE A 352 7.77 -18.69 -21.41
C ILE A 352 6.40 -19.33 -21.15
N GLU A 353 5.93 -19.34 -19.90
CA GLU A 353 4.62 -19.83 -19.48
C GLU A 353 3.46 -19.09 -20.17
N CYS A 354 3.71 -17.88 -20.70
CA CYS A 354 2.75 -17.15 -21.51
C CYS A 354 2.61 -17.71 -22.93
N LEU A 355 3.40 -18.68 -23.40
CA LEU A 355 3.22 -19.22 -24.76
C LEU A 355 1.99 -20.13 -24.87
N PRO A 356 1.31 -20.19 -26.04
CA PRO A 356 0.19 -21.12 -26.25
C PRO A 356 0.63 -22.59 -26.12
N ALA A 357 -0.24 -23.45 -25.58
CA ALA A 357 0.02 -24.89 -25.56
C ALA A 357 0.17 -25.46 -26.99
N PRO A 358 1.09 -26.41 -27.24
CA PRO A 358 1.94 -27.10 -26.26
C PRO A 358 3.30 -26.42 -25.95
N LEU A 359 3.58 -25.22 -26.50
CA LEU A 359 4.90 -24.57 -26.40
C LEU A 359 5.28 -24.17 -24.97
N CYS A 360 4.32 -23.71 -24.16
CA CYS A 360 4.56 -23.42 -22.74
C CYS A 360 5.06 -24.63 -21.94
N LYS A 361 4.88 -25.85 -22.45
CA LYS A 361 5.36 -27.10 -21.84
C LYS A 361 6.55 -27.73 -22.58
N GLY A 362 7.22 -26.97 -23.46
CA GLY A 362 8.35 -27.47 -24.25
C GLY A 362 7.97 -28.34 -25.46
N GLY A 363 6.69 -28.35 -25.86
CA GLY A 363 6.24 -29.00 -27.09
C GLY A 363 6.67 -28.26 -28.37
N THR A 364 6.42 -28.86 -29.54
CA THR A 364 6.76 -28.24 -30.83
C THR A 364 5.73 -27.17 -31.27
N PRO A 365 6.15 -26.16 -32.08
CA PRO A 365 5.22 -25.16 -32.59
C PRO A 365 4.12 -25.79 -33.45
N THR A 366 2.86 -25.44 -33.20
CA THR A 366 1.73 -25.87 -34.04
C THR A 366 1.74 -25.15 -35.39
N PRO A 367 1.19 -25.75 -36.47
CA PRO A 367 1.10 -25.12 -37.80
C PRO A 367 0.39 -23.74 -37.81
N ILE A 368 -0.50 -23.52 -36.85
CA ILE A 368 -1.30 -22.28 -36.71
C ILE A 368 -0.42 -21.04 -36.48
N LEU A 369 0.70 -21.18 -35.76
CA LEU A 369 1.68 -20.08 -35.57
C LEU A 369 2.49 -19.77 -36.84
N LYS A 370 2.58 -20.73 -37.79
CA LYS A 370 3.38 -20.62 -39.02
C LYS A 370 2.60 -19.96 -40.18
N ASP A 371 1.29 -20.19 -40.27
CA ASP A 371 0.49 -19.83 -41.46
C ASP A 371 -0.40 -18.58 -41.30
N LYS A 372 -0.55 -18.02 -40.09
CA LYS A 372 -1.42 -16.86 -39.81
C LYS A 372 -0.75 -15.80 -38.91
N ILE A 373 0.44 -15.35 -39.29
CA ILE A 373 0.95 -14.06 -38.78
C ILE A 373 0.05 -12.97 -39.37
N THR A 374 -0.64 -12.24 -38.49
CA THR A 374 -1.53 -11.09 -38.75
C THR A 374 -0.93 -10.14 -39.81
N PRO A 375 -1.75 -9.37 -40.55
CA PRO A 375 -1.30 -8.66 -41.74
C PRO A 375 -0.05 -7.82 -41.49
N LYS A 376 0.89 -7.86 -42.44
CA LYS A 376 1.94 -6.84 -42.57
C LYS A 376 1.25 -5.47 -42.41
N ASP A 377 1.85 -4.58 -41.60
CA ASP A 377 1.36 -3.23 -41.28
C ASP A 377 0.33 -3.09 -40.14
N SER A 378 0.17 -4.11 -39.28
CA SER A 378 -0.60 -3.99 -38.02
C SER A 378 0.22 -3.39 -36.87
N ARG A 379 -0.38 -2.53 -36.04
CA ARG A 379 0.25 -2.03 -34.80
C ARG A 379 0.63 -3.12 -33.79
N TYR A 380 0.01 -4.30 -33.91
CA TYR A 380 0.22 -5.45 -33.05
C TYR A 380 1.29 -6.41 -33.58
N GLU A 381 1.99 -6.08 -34.67
CA GLU A 381 2.94 -6.97 -35.34
C GLU A 381 3.98 -7.57 -34.38
N GLY A 382 4.52 -6.79 -33.44
CA GLY A 382 5.48 -7.28 -32.45
C GLY A 382 4.90 -8.34 -31.52
N GLN A 383 3.64 -8.18 -31.09
CA GLN A 383 2.93 -9.15 -30.25
C GLN A 383 2.53 -10.41 -31.04
N CYS A 384 2.04 -10.24 -32.27
CA CYS A 384 1.63 -11.34 -33.13
C CYS A 384 2.80 -12.24 -33.55
N ARG A 385 4.03 -11.71 -33.61
CA ARG A 385 5.24 -12.53 -33.82
C ARG A 385 5.48 -13.53 -32.68
N ILE A 386 4.97 -13.25 -31.48
CA ILE A 386 5.12 -14.11 -30.29
C ILE A 386 3.90 -15.03 -30.14
N PHE A 387 2.69 -14.48 -30.17
CA PHE A 387 1.48 -15.24 -29.82
C PHE A 387 0.61 -15.67 -31.02
N GLY A 388 0.87 -15.14 -32.21
CA GLY A 388 0.04 -15.34 -33.40
C GLY A 388 -1.14 -14.36 -33.50
N GLY A 389 -1.76 -14.28 -34.69
CA GLY A 389 -2.86 -13.34 -34.95
C GLY A 389 -4.20 -13.72 -34.31
N GLU A 390 -4.49 -15.01 -34.22
CA GLU A 390 -5.72 -15.52 -33.59
C GLU A 390 -5.79 -15.16 -32.10
N PHE A 391 -4.66 -15.25 -31.39
CA PHE A 391 -4.58 -14.82 -30.00
C PHE A 391 -4.79 -13.30 -29.87
N GLN A 392 -4.26 -12.50 -30.80
CA GLN A 392 -4.47 -11.05 -30.81
C GLN A 392 -5.94 -10.67 -31.01
N GLU A 393 -6.66 -11.38 -31.89
CA GLU A 393 -8.10 -11.19 -32.08
C GLU A 393 -8.87 -11.55 -30.80
N LYS A 394 -8.49 -12.65 -30.14
CA LYS A 394 -9.08 -13.05 -28.86
C LYS A 394 -8.89 -11.97 -27.80
N LEU A 395 -7.66 -11.44 -27.65
CA LEU A 395 -7.37 -10.31 -26.76
C LEU A 395 -8.26 -9.09 -27.07
N GLY A 396 -8.44 -8.75 -28.35
CA GLY A 396 -9.28 -7.62 -28.77
C GLY A 396 -10.77 -7.79 -28.48
N SER A 397 -11.23 -9.02 -28.27
CA SER A 397 -12.63 -9.33 -27.95
C SER A 397 -12.94 -9.40 -26.46
N LEU A 398 -11.92 -9.41 -25.59
CA LEU A 398 -12.10 -9.55 -24.15
C LEU A 398 -12.82 -8.34 -23.54
N LYS A 399 -13.75 -8.62 -22.63
CA LYS A 399 -14.48 -7.67 -21.79
C LYS A 399 -13.96 -7.74 -20.37
N TYR A 400 -12.77 -7.20 -20.16
CA TYR A 400 -12.31 -6.87 -18.82
C TYR A 400 -12.79 -5.48 -18.47
N PHE A 401 -12.89 -5.17 -17.18
CA PHE A 401 -13.12 -3.82 -16.68
C PHE A 401 -12.07 -2.76 -17.14
N LEU A 402 -11.11 -3.14 -17.99
CA LEU A 402 -10.00 -2.30 -18.51
C LEU A 402 -9.78 -2.39 -20.04
N MET A 403 -10.41 -3.30 -20.79
CA MET A 403 -10.27 -3.38 -22.25
C MET A 403 -11.66 -3.28 -22.90
N ASN A 404 -11.86 -2.25 -23.76
CA ASN A 404 -13.11 -1.50 -23.99
C ASN A 404 -13.51 -0.61 -22.80
N ILE A 405 -12.72 0.44 -22.59
CA ILE A 405 -12.85 1.37 -21.46
C ILE A 405 -14.14 2.21 -21.63
N VAL A 406 -15.17 1.84 -20.88
CA VAL A 406 -16.28 2.75 -20.56
C VAL A 406 -15.93 3.38 -19.21
N PRO A 407 -15.70 4.70 -19.13
CA PRO A 407 -15.36 5.35 -17.87
C PRO A 407 -16.60 5.49 -16.99
N HIS A 408 -16.46 5.15 -15.72
CA HIS A 408 -17.46 5.37 -14.67
C HIS A 408 -16.80 6.13 -13.52
N GLU A 409 -17.59 6.93 -12.79
CA GLU A 409 -17.13 7.71 -11.63
C GLU A 409 -17.74 7.22 -10.31
N ASN A 410 -18.26 5.99 -10.29
CA ASN A 410 -18.92 5.43 -9.11
C ASN A 410 -17.91 4.67 -8.24
N ARG A 411 -17.99 4.87 -6.91
CA ARG A 411 -17.29 4.01 -5.95
C ARG A 411 -17.84 2.58 -6.08
N VAL A 412 -16.99 1.59 -6.30
CA VAL A 412 -17.45 0.19 -6.33
C VAL A 412 -17.64 -0.31 -4.90
N GLY A 413 -18.87 -0.70 -4.58
CA GLY A 413 -19.30 -1.09 -3.24
C GLY A 413 -20.75 -1.55 -3.23
N GLN A 414 -21.29 -1.87 -2.06
CA GLN A 414 -22.68 -2.31 -1.91
C GLN A 414 -23.68 -1.26 -2.40
N GLU A 415 -23.34 0.02 -2.23
CA GLU A 415 -24.15 1.17 -2.63
C GLU A 415 -24.28 1.34 -4.15
N THR A 416 -23.41 0.70 -4.94
CA THR A 416 -23.42 0.78 -6.42
C THR A 416 -23.82 -0.51 -7.13
N GLU A 417 -24.37 -1.50 -6.41
CA GLU A 417 -24.83 -2.77 -7.00
C GLU A 417 -26.00 -2.62 -7.97
N ALA A 418 -26.77 -1.53 -7.88
CA ALA A 418 -27.80 -1.22 -8.88
C ALA A 418 -27.20 -0.82 -10.24
N VAL A 419 -25.94 -0.35 -10.27
CA VAL A 419 -25.20 -0.02 -11.49
C VAL A 419 -24.39 -1.23 -11.96
N TYR A 420 -23.71 -1.91 -11.04
CA TYR A 420 -22.89 -3.09 -11.28
C TYR A 420 -23.67 -4.37 -10.91
N ASP A 421 -24.80 -4.55 -11.60
CA ASP A 421 -25.75 -5.61 -11.35
C ASP A 421 -25.28 -6.99 -11.89
N ASP A 422 -26.15 -7.99 -11.78
CA ASP A 422 -25.91 -9.33 -12.33
C ASP A 422 -25.60 -9.29 -13.83
N THR A 423 -26.34 -8.48 -14.59
CA THR A 423 -26.15 -8.35 -16.04
C THR A 423 -24.75 -7.86 -16.37
N PHE A 424 -24.27 -6.86 -15.63
CA PHE A 424 -22.94 -6.30 -15.79
C PHE A 424 -21.87 -7.35 -15.54
N PHE A 425 -21.86 -7.98 -14.37
CA PHE A 425 -20.81 -8.94 -14.01
C PHE A 425 -20.87 -10.21 -14.87
N GLU A 426 -22.04 -10.75 -15.17
CA GLU A 426 -22.18 -11.95 -16.00
C GLU A 426 -21.59 -11.76 -17.41
N ALA A 427 -21.64 -10.54 -17.94
CA ALA A 427 -21.11 -10.19 -19.26
C ALA A 427 -19.57 -10.04 -19.32
N LEU A 428 -18.87 -9.97 -18.17
CA LEU A 428 -17.42 -9.82 -18.11
C LEU A 428 -16.68 -11.13 -18.39
N ASP A 429 -15.49 -11.05 -18.96
CA ASP A 429 -14.56 -12.19 -19.08
C ASP A 429 -13.66 -12.34 -17.85
N GLY A 430 -13.45 -11.25 -17.10
CA GLY A 430 -12.67 -11.21 -15.87
C GLY A 430 -12.58 -9.80 -15.29
N VAL A 431 -11.98 -9.70 -14.11
CA VAL A 431 -11.78 -8.45 -13.37
C VAL A 431 -10.28 -8.29 -13.10
N ALA A 432 -9.79 -7.05 -13.10
CA ALA A 432 -8.45 -6.76 -12.61
C ALA A 432 -8.50 -5.55 -11.68
N ASN A 433 -7.93 -5.71 -10.50
CA ASN A 433 -7.93 -4.70 -9.45
C ASN A 433 -6.76 -3.73 -9.61
N ALA A 434 -7.05 -2.47 -9.32
CA ALA A 434 -6.11 -1.37 -9.20
C ALA A 434 -6.49 -0.52 -7.97
N LEU A 435 -6.69 -1.20 -6.83
CA LEU A 435 -7.27 -0.65 -5.61
C LEU A 435 -6.18 -0.25 -4.61
N ASP A 436 -6.53 0.60 -3.64
CA ASP A 436 -5.61 1.12 -2.62
C ASP A 436 -5.96 0.69 -1.19
N ASN A 437 -7.08 0.00 -0.99
CA ASN A 437 -7.56 -0.46 0.31
C ASN A 437 -8.01 -1.93 0.29
N VAL A 438 -7.96 -2.60 1.44
CA VAL A 438 -8.29 -4.03 1.58
C VAL A 438 -9.81 -4.27 1.48
N GLU A 439 -10.63 -3.36 2.00
CA GLU A 439 -12.09 -3.50 2.00
C GLU A 439 -12.66 -3.63 0.58
N ALA A 440 -12.24 -2.76 -0.34
CA ALA A 440 -12.65 -2.81 -1.74
C ALA A 440 -12.12 -4.08 -2.44
N ARG A 441 -10.91 -4.53 -2.12
CA ARG A 441 -10.37 -5.80 -2.64
C ARG A 441 -11.22 -6.98 -2.22
N THR A 442 -11.53 -7.09 -0.93
CA THR A 442 -12.41 -8.13 -0.38
C THR A 442 -13.83 -8.04 -0.96
N TYR A 443 -14.35 -6.84 -1.21
CA TYR A 443 -15.64 -6.67 -1.87
C TYR A 443 -15.61 -7.24 -3.31
N ILE A 444 -14.65 -6.82 -4.14
CA ILE A 444 -14.51 -7.32 -5.51
C ILE A 444 -14.24 -8.83 -5.54
N ASP A 445 -13.39 -9.34 -4.65
CA ASP A 445 -13.11 -10.77 -4.54
C ASP A 445 -14.39 -11.57 -4.30
N ARG A 446 -15.22 -11.16 -3.33
CA ARG A 446 -16.53 -11.79 -3.07
C ARG A 446 -17.44 -11.75 -4.29
N ARG A 447 -17.48 -10.64 -5.03
CA ARG A 447 -18.25 -10.54 -6.27
C ARG A 447 -17.69 -11.47 -7.35
N CYS A 448 -16.37 -11.59 -7.49
CA CYS A 448 -15.73 -12.49 -8.45
C CYS A 448 -15.98 -13.96 -8.12
N VAL A 449 -15.93 -14.35 -6.83
CA VAL A 449 -16.33 -15.68 -6.37
C VAL A 449 -17.80 -15.94 -6.69
N TYR A 450 -18.68 -14.98 -6.37
CA TYR A 450 -20.11 -15.09 -6.66
C TYR A 450 -20.41 -15.20 -8.16
N TYR A 451 -19.81 -14.40 -9.04
CA TYR A 451 -20.05 -14.48 -10.48
C TYR A 451 -19.15 -15.49 -11.21
N ARG A 452 -18.28 -16.20 -10.49
CA ARG A 452 -17.27 -17.12 -11.03
C ARG A 452 -16.44 -16.45 -12.13
N LYS A 453 -15.89 -15.28 -11.82
CA LYS A 453 -15.04 -14.49 -12.72
C LYS A 453 -13.58 -14.57 -12.28
N PRO A 454 -12.63 -14.76 -13.21
CA PRO A 454 -11.21 -14.59 -12.92
C PRO A 454 -10.93 -13.19 -12.39
N LEU A 455 -10.05 -13.10 -11.40
CA LEU A 455 -9.60 -11.84 -10.81
C LEU A 455 -8.07 -11.78 -10.84
N LEU A 456 -7.55 -10.68 -11.39
CA LEU A 456 -6.14 -10.31 -11.31
C LEU A 456 -5.96 -9.26 -10.20
N GLU A 457 -5.33 -9.65 -9.10
CA GLU A 457 -5.09 -8.79 -7.95
C GLU A 457 -3.63 -8.29 -7.93
N SER A 458 -3.44 -7.04 -7.51
CA SER A 458 -2.10 -6.46 -7.38
C SER A 458 -2.03 -5.36 -6.31
N GLY A 459 -0.86 -5.27 -5.66
CA GLY A 459 -0.58 -4.28 -4.62
C GLY A 459 0.84 -3.72 -4.71
N THR A 460 1.01 -2.48 -4.25
CA THR A 460 2.31 -1.81 -4.13
C THR A 460 2.44 -1.10 -2.80
N LEU A 461 3.62 -1.16 -2.19
CA LEU A 461 4.01 -0.38 -1.01
C LEU A 461 5.48 0.06 -1.17
N GLY A 462 5.70 1.30 -1.61
CA GLY A 462 7.02 1.82 -1.94
C GLY A 462 7.73 0.97 -3.00
N THR A 463 8.81 0.29 -2.61
CA THR A 463 9.57 -0.63 -3.48
C THR A 463 9.03 -2.06 -3.49
N LYS A 464 8.07 -2.39 -2.61
CA LYS A 464 7.46 -3.71 -2.48
C LYS A 464 6.24 -3.82 -3.41
N CYS A 465 6.03 -4.98 -4.03
CA CYS A 465 4.79 -5.28 -4.73
C CYS A 465 4.47 -6.76 -4.75
N ASN A 466 3.20 -7.06 -4.97
CA ASN A 466 2.70 -8.42 -5.16
C ASN A 466 1.68 -8.50 -6.31
N VAL A 467 1.59 -9.69 -6.92
CA VAL A 467 0.56 -10.08 -7.89
C VAL A 467 -0.04 -11.39 -7.42
N GLN A 468 -1.37 -11.48 -7.44
CA GLN A 468 -2.10 -12.72 -7.17
C GLN A 468 -3.12 -12.97 -8.27
N VAL A 469 -3.19 -14.21 -8.75
CA VAL A 469 -4.15 -14.63 -9.77
C VAL A 469 -5.20 -15.52 -9.10
N VAL A 470 -6.47 -15.11 -9.21
CA VAL A 470 -7.62 -15.84 -8.68
C VAL A 470 -8.44 -16.38 -9.84
N ILE A 471 -8.55 -17.71 -9.93
CA ILE A 471 -9.18 -18.42 -11.05
C ILE A 471 -10.30 -19.31 -10.53
N PRO A 472 -11.54 -19.16 -11.04
CA PRO A 472 -12.67 -19.97 -10.66
C PRO A 472 -12.38 -21.48 -10.74
N HIS A 473 -12.72 -22.20 -9.67
CA HIS A 473 -12.55 -23.65 -9.52
C HIS A 473 -11.10 -24.17 -9.56
N LEU A 474 -10.10 -23.29 -9.62
CA LEU A 474 -8.69 -23.68 -9.76
C LEU A 474 -7.81 -23.18 -8.61
N THR A 475 -8.04 -21.96 -8.11
CA THR A 475 -7.25 -21.36 -7.03
C THR A 475 -8.11 -21.00 -5.81
N GLU A 476 -7.49 -20.69 -4.68
CA GLU A 476 -8.14 -19.95 -3.61
C GLU A 476 -8.55 -18.53 -4.06
N SER A 477 -9.36 -17.83 -3.25
CA SER A 477 -9.70 -16.43 -3.48
C SER A 477 -8.78 -15.50 -2.69
N TYR A 478 -8.80 -14.20 -2.97
CA TYR A 478 -7.99 -13.22 -2.22
C TYR A 478 -8.31 -13.27 -0.72
N SER A 479 -9.59 -13.44 -0.37
CA SER A 479 -10.06 -13.47 1.02
C SER A 479 -9.81 -14.80 1.75
N SER A 480 -9.27 -15.82 1.08
CA SER A 480 -8.90 -17.10 1.71
C SER A 480 -7.65 -17.00 2.57
N SER A 481 -6.74 -16.07 2.24
CA SER A 481 -5.54 -15.76 3.01
C SER A 481 -5.75 -14.50 3.86
N GLN A 482 -5.27 -14.52 5.11
CA GLN A 482 -5.35 -13.37 6.00
C GLN A 482 -4.03 -12.61 6.04
N ASP A 483 -4.05 -11.35 5.59
CA ASP A 483 -2.94 -10.43 5.80
C ASP A 483 -2.84 -10.03 7.29
N PRO A 484 -1.62 -9.76 7.80
CA PRO A 484 -1.46 -9.27 9.17
C PRO A 484 -2.28 -7.99 9.39
N PRO A 485 -3.10 -7.92 10.45
CA PRO A 485 -3.89 -6.72 10.71
C PRO A 485 -2.99 -5.53 11.02
N GLU A 486 -3.47 -4.32 10.72
CA GLU A 486 -2.82 -3.09 11.19
C GLU A 486 -2.67 -3.15 12.71
N LYS A 487 -1.48 -2.79 13.21
CA LYS A 487 -1.25 -2.70 14.65
C LYS A 487 -2.15 -1.60 15.22
N SER A 488 -3.11 -1.96 16.07
CA SER A 488 -3.90 -1.01 16.83
C SER A 488 -3.10 -0.51 18.04
N ILE A 489 -3.16 0.80 18.29
CA ILE A 489 -2.56 1.40 19.48
C ILE A 489 -3.58 1.28 20.62
N PRO A 490 -3.19 0.80 21.81
CA PRO A 490 -4.09 0.71 22.96
C PRO A 490 -4.73 2.07 23.28
N MET A 491 -6.03 2.07 23.62
CA MET A 491 -6.77 3.31 23.85
C MET A 491 -6.24 4.10 25.05
N CYS A 492 -5.77 3.41 26.11
CA CYS A 492 -5.13 4.07 27.25
C CYS A 492 -3.83 4.79 26.87
N THR A 493 -3.09 4.26 25.89
CA THR A 493 -1.85 4.86 25.37
C THR A 493 -2.18 6.13 24.59
N LEU A 494 -3.17 6.09 23.70
CA LEU A 494 -3.62 7.28 22.97
C LEU A 494 -4.17 8.37 23.90
N LYS A 495 -5.02 7.97 24.85
CA LYS A 495 -5.77 8.90 25.70
C LYS A 495 -4.93 9.53 26.82
N ASN A 496 -4.03 8.77 27.45
CA ASN A 496 -3.36 9.19 28.69
C ASN A 496 -1.83 9.05 28.68
N PHE A 497 -1.28 8.04 27.98
CA PHE A 497 0.15 7.68 28.12
C PHE A 497 0.88 7.55 26.77
N PRO A 498 0.88 8.57 25.90
CA PRO A 498 1.69 8.54 24.69
C PRO A 498 3.19 8.54 25.04
N TYR A 499 3.98 7.83 24.24
CA TYR A 499 5.44 7.77 24.37
C TYR A 499 6.17 7.82 23.01
N GLN A 500 5.42 7.82 21.91
CA GLN A 500 5.91 7.94 20.54
C GLN A 500 5.07 8.97 19.79
N ILE A 501 5.64 9.55 18.74
CA ILE A 501 5.00 10.62 17.96
C ILE A 501 3.75 10.09 17.24
N GLU A 502 3.77 8.84 16.80
CA GLU A 502 2.66 8.11 16.18
C GLU A 502 1.42 8.10 17.08
N HIS A 503 1.59 7.96 18.41
CA HIS A 503 0.46 7.98 19.34
C HIS A 503 -0.19 9.36 19.41
N THR A 504 0.61 10.42 19.41
CA THR A 504 0.09 11.78 19.45
C THR A 504 -0.54 12.20 18.11
N LEU A 505 -0.04 11.67 16.98
CA LEU A 505 -0.61 11.91 15.66
C LEU A 505 -1.95 11.18 15.48
N GLN A 506 -2.04 9.91 15.90
CA GLN A 506 -3.32 9.20 15.91
C GLN A 506 -4.33 9.88 16.83
N TRP A 507 -3.91 10.29 18.04
CA TRP A 507 -4.76 11.08 18.94
C TRP A 507 -5.23 12.39 18.29
N ALA A 508 -4.35 13.11 17.60
CA ALA A 508 -4.71 14.35 16.92
C ALA A 508 -5.68 14.12 15.76
N ARG A 509 -5.53 13.02 15.01
CA ARG A 509 -6.45 12.61 13.94
C ARG A 509 -7.83 12.23 14.47
N ASP A 510 -7.89 11.48 15.58
CA ASP A 510 -9.13 11.12 16.26
C ASP A 510 -9.81 12.37 16.85
N THR A 511 -9.01 13.29 17.38
CA THR A 511 -9.50 14.58 17.89
C THR A 511 -10.07 15.44 16.76
N PHE A 512 -9.43 15.49 15.59
CA PHE A 512 -9.97 16.16 14.41
C PHE A 512 -11.32 15.53 13.99
N GLU A 513 -11.36 14.20 13.90
CA GLU A 513 -12.57 13.46 13.51
C GLU A 513 -13.73 13.73 14.48
N GLY A 514 -13.47 13.69 15.79
CA GLY A 514 -14.46 13.92 16.81
C GLY A 514 -14.92 15.37 16.91
N LEU A 515 -14.03 16.36 16.75
CA LEU A 515 -14.35 17.78 16.90
C LEU A 515 -15.02 18.39 15.67
N PHE A 516 -14.64 17.94 14.47
CA PHE A 516 -15.04 18.58 13.23
C PHE A 516 -15.93 17.66 12.38
N SER A 517 -15.47 16.45 12.04
CA SER A 517 -16.23 15.56 11.15
C SER A 517 -17.52 15.04 11.79
N GLN A 518 -17.42 14.31 12.90
CA GLN A 518 -18.57 13.68 13.57
C GLN A 518 -19.55 14.72 14.11
N GLN A 519 -19.04 15.82 14.68
CA GLN A 519 -19.88 16.90 15.20
C GLN A 519 -20.63 17.64 14.10
N SER A 520 -19.99 17.93 12.96
CA SER A 520 -20.66 18.58 11.83
C SER A 520 -21.69 17.66 11.18
N GLN A 521 -21.36 16.38 10.99
CA GLN A 521 -22.27 15.38 10.44
C GLN A 521 -23.47 15.14 11.35
N ALA A 522 -23.28 15.10 12.67
CA ALA A 522 -24.36 14.96 13.63
C ALA A 522 -25.30 16.19 13.61
N MET A 523 -24.75 17.40 13.52
CA MET A 523 -25.55 18.62 13.36
C MET A 523 -26.35 18.60 12.05
N ASP A 524 -25.71 18.28 10.93
CA ASP A 524 -26.35 18.22 9.62
C ASP A 524 -27.47 17.17 9.56
N SER A 525 -27.19 15.96 10.08
CA SER A 525 -28.16 14.87 10.15
C SER A 525 -29.37 15.22 11.01
N TYR A 526 -29.16 15.87 12.16
CA TYR A 526 -30.24 16.32 13.03
C TYR A 526 -31.07 17.44 12.39
N MET A 527 -30.43 18.37 11.69
CA MET A 527 -31.12 19.48 11.03
C MET A 527 -31.99 19.03 9.85
N HIS A 528 -31.56 18.02 9.10
CA HIS A 528 -32.30 17.49 7.95
C HIS A 528 -33.31 16.39 8.32
N ASN A 529 -32.92 15.43 9.16
CA ASN A 529 -33.73 14.24 9.48
C ASN A 529 -33.71 13.91 10.99
N PRO A 530 -34.28 14.78 11.86
CA PRO A 530 -34.20 14.64 13.32
C PRO A 530 -34.82 13.34 13.84
N THR A 531 -35.95 12.91 13.27
CA THR A 531 -36.68 11.71 13.71
C THR A 531 -35.86 10.44 13.48
N GLU A 532 -35.24 10.32 12.31
CA GLU A 532 -34.41 9.16 11.97
C GLU A 532 -33.10 9.16 12.77
N PHE A 533 -32.48 10.33 12.92
CA PHE A 533 -31.27 10.49 13.72
C PHE A 533 -31.49 10.07 15.18
N LEU A 534 -32.54 10.59 15.83
CA LEU A 534 -32.86 10.26 17.22
C LEU A 534 -33.25 8.79 17.39
N ALA A 535 -33.93 8.19 16.40
CA ALA A 535 -34.26 6.76 16.42
C ALA A 535 -33.00 5.89 16.34
N LYS A 536 -32.06 6.21 15.45
CA LYS A 536 -30.75 5.52 15.36
C LYS A 536 -29.97 5.68 16.66
N LEU A 537 -29.90 6.89 17.22
CA LEU A 537 -29.17 7.16 18.45
C LEU A 537 -29.72 6.38 19.66
N SER A 538 -31.05 6.24 19.73
CA SER A 538 -31.73 5.51 20.81
C SER A 538 -31.46 3.99 20.78
N SER A 539 -30.98 3.47 19.65
CA SER A 539 -30.57 2.07 19.51
C SER A 539 -29.10 1.81 19.89
N GLY A 540 -28.33 2.88 20.16
CA GLY A 540 -26.93 2.78 20.60
C GLY A 540 -26.79 2.23 22.02
N SER A 541 -25.67 1.58 22.30
CA SER A 541 -25.32 1.01 23.60
C SER A 541 -24.47 1.98 24.45
N GLY A 542 -24.58 1.87 25.78
CA GLY A 542 -23.71 2.59 26.73
C GLY A 542 -24.01 4.09 26.89
N SER A 543 -22.97 4.88 27.18
CA SER A 543 -23.05 6.35 27.40
C SER A 543 -23.05 7.17 26.10
N GLN A 544 -22.70 6.56 24.97
CA GLN A 544 -22.53 7.21 23.67
C GLN A 544 -23.74 8.09 23.24
N PRO A 545 -25.01 7.67 23.44
CA PRO A 545 -26.15 8.52 23.08
C PRO A 545 -26.22 9.81 23.89
N ILE A 546 -25.87 9.77 25.18
CA ILE A 546 -25.87 10.95 26.05
C ILE A 546 -24.78 11.92 25.64
N GLU A 547 -23.55 11.41 25.46
CA GLU A 547 -22.41 12.23 25.03
C GLU A 547 -22.66 12.92 23.68
N THR A 548 -23.30 12.21 22.74
CA THR A 548 -23.67 12.77 21.44
C THR A 548 -24.72 13.88 21.57
N LEU A 549 -25.77 13.69 22.39
CA LEU A 549 -26.80 14.71 22.61
C LEU A 549 -26.27 15.94 23.35
N GLU A 550 -25.39 15.75 24.35
CA GLU A 550 -24.74 16.86 25.06
C GLU A 550 -23.87 17.68 24.12
N THR A 551 -23.07 17.01 23.28
CA THR A 551 -22.23 17.65 22.28
C THR A 551 -23.08 18.42 21.26
N LEU A 552 -24.18 17.81 20.79
CA LEU A 552 -25.11 18.45 19.86
C LEU A 552 -25.75 19.70 20.48
N LYS A 553 -26.20 19.63 21.74
CA LYS A 553 -26.73 20.78 22.47
C LYS A 553 -25.70 21.89 22.61
N ASN A 554 -24.46 21.55 22.95
CA ASN A 554 -23.38 22.52 23.09
C ASN A 554 -23.11 23.21 21.74
N ASN A 555 -23.08 22.48 20.64
CA ASN A 555 -22.79 23.02 19.33
C ASN A 555 -23.94 23.84 18.71
N LEU A 556 -25.19 23.49 19.00
CA LEU A 556 -26.36 24.20 18.45
C LEU A 556 -26.80 25.38 19.32
N VAL A 557 -26.59 25.32 20.64
CA VAL A 557 -27.15 26.28 21.61
C VAL A 557 -26.06 26.94 22.45
N THR A 558 -25.36 26.18 23.30
CA THR A 558 -24.54 26.74 24.41
C THR A 558 -23.30 27.48 23.92
N SER A 559 -22.59 26.89 22.96
CA SER A 559 -21.26 27.30 22.49
C SER A 559 -21.23 27.51 20.98
N ARG A 560 -22.37 27.91 20.41
CA ARG A 560 -22.50 28.25 18.98
C ARG A 560 -21.79 29.59 18.70
N PRO A 561 -20.79 29.63 17.79
CA PRO A 561 -20.11 30.87 17.43
C PRO A 561 -21.02 31.77 16.59
N LYS A 562 -20.94 33.09 16.81
CA LYS A 562 -21.66 34.11 16.03
C LYS A 562 -20.74 34.87 15.07
N ASN A 563 -19.44 34.88 15.36
CA ASN A 563 -18.39 35.54 14.58
C ASN A 563 -17.07 34.77 14.75
N PHE A 564 -16.03 35.19 14.02
CA PHE A 564 -14.72 34.54 14.09
C PHE A 564 -14.03 34.68 15.45
N ASP A 565 -14.27 35.77 16.19
CA ASP A 565 -13.66 35.97 17.52
C ASP A 565 -14.17 34.94 18.54
N ASP A 566 -15.45 34.55 18.44
CA ASP A 566 -15.99 33.43 19.22
C ASP A 566 -15.27 32.11 18.91
N CYS A 567 -14.86 31.89 17.65
CA CYS A 567 -14.05 30.72 17.26
C CYS A 567 -12.65 30.76 17.88
N ILE A 568 -12.01 31.94 17.98
CA ILE A 568 -10.72 32.11 18.67
C ILE A 568 -10.87 31.81 20.17
N VAL A 569 -11.95 32.29 20.80
CA VAL A 569 -12.26 32.00 22.22
C VAL A 569 -12.43 30.49 22.44
N TRP A 570 -13.18 29.83 21.56
CA TRP A 570 -13.34 28.38 21.61
C TRP A 570 -12.00 27.65 21.46
N ALA A 571 -11.20 28.01 20.45
CA ALA A 571 -9.91 27.38 20.20
C ALA A 571 -8.92 27.58 21.36
N ARG A 572 -8.90 28.77 21.99
CA ARG A 572 -8.03 29.06 23.15
C ARG A 572 -8.42 28.26 24.38
N ASN A 573 -9.72 28.10 24.65
CA ASN A 573 -10.20 27.27 25.75
C ASN A 573 -9.95 25.77 25.47
N LEU A 574 -10.09 25.33 24.23
CA LEU A 574 -9.76 23.97 23.82
C LEU A 574 -8.27 23.67 24.03
N TRP A 575 -7.39 24.60 23.64
CA TRP A 575 -5.95 24.49 23.89
C TRP A 575 -5.67 24.35 25.39
N GLN A 576 -6.32 25.18 26.23
CA GLN A 576 -6.17 25.09 27.68
C GLN A 576 -6.56 23.70 28.20
N GLU A 577 -7.70 23.20 27.73
CA GLU A 577 -8.25 21.94 28.19
C GLU A 577 -7.32 20.77 27.88
N PHE A 578 -6.80 20.71 26.65
CA PHE A 578 -5.95 19.61 26.18
C PHE A 578 -4.54 19.63 26.79
N TYR A 579 -3.89 20.80 26.80
CA TYR A 579 -2.44 20.86 27.05
C TYR A 579 -2.09 21.33 28.47
N THR A 580 -3.07 21.80 29.24
CA THR A 580 -2.88 22.26 30.63
C THR A 580 -3.81 21.56 31.60
N ASN A 581 -5.14 21.65 31.42
CA ASN A 581 -6.11 21.18 32.43
C ASN A 581 -6.11 19.65 32.53
N SER A 582 -6.25 18.96 31.40
CA SER A 582 -6.24 17.50 31.35
C SER A 582 -4.93 16.92 31.91
N ILE A 583 -3.80 17.57 31.61
CA ILE A 583 -2.48 17.18 32.13
C ILE A 583 -2.37 17.43 33.64
N SER A 584 -2.88 18.56 34.12
CA SER A 584 -2.91 18.87 35.55
C SER A 584 -3.80 17.90 36.33
N GLN A 585 -4.95 17.50 35.74
CA GLN A 585 -5.80 16.46 36.31
C GLN A 585 -5.09 15.11 36.34
N LEU A 586 -4.38 14.74 35.27
CA LEU A 586 -3.62 13.49 35.21
C LEU A 586 -2.51 13.43 36.27
N LEU A 587 -1.78 14.53 36.47
CA LEU A 587 -0.75 14.64 37.52
C LEU A 587 -1.33 14.71 38.94
N PHE A 588 -2.54 15.22 39.11
CA PHE A 588 -3.25 15.17 40.39
C PHE A 588 -3.62 13.73 40.77
N ASN A 589 -4.05 12.95 39.78
CA ASN A 589 -4.36 11.53 39.93
C ASN A 589 -3.09 10.68 40.14
N PHE A 590 -2.04 10.97 39.38
CA PHE A 590 -0.75 10.27 39.43
C PHE A 590 0.39 11.29 39.57
N PRO A 591 0.75 11.67 40.82
CA PRO A 591 1.87 12.57 41.07
C PRO A 591 3.18 12.13 40.41
N ALA A 592 4.09 13.06 40.15
CA ALA A 592 5.35 12.75 39.47
C ALA A 592 6.23 11.71 40.21
N ASP A 593 6.09 11.63 41.54
CA ASP A 593 6.74 10.67 42.42
C ASP A 593 5.86 9.45 42.76
N HIS A 594 4.72 9.29 42.08
CA HIS A 594 3.78 8.19 42.32
C HIS A 594 4.46 6.84 42.12
N LYS A 595 4.19 5.91 43.05
CA LYS A 595 4.70 4.54 43.03
C LYS A 595 3.55 3.57 42.88
N THR A 596 3.78 2.50 42.13
CA THR A 596 2.87 1.37 42.01
C THR A 596 2.77 0.61 43.35
N THR A 597 1.83 -0.33 43.44
CA THR A 597 1.66 -1.20 44.61
C THR A 597 2.90 -2.06 44.91
N THR A 598 3.74 -2.32 43.90
CA THR A 598 5.01 -3.06 44.04
C THR A 598 6.19 -2.17 44.40
N GLY A 599 5.97 -0.86 44.57
CA GLY A 599 7.00 0.12 44.95
C GLY A 599 7.84 0.65 43.80
N THR A 600 7.56 0.25 42.55
CA THR A 600 8.22 0.79 41.35
C THR A 600 7.65 2.16 40.98
N PRO A 601 8.43 3.07 40.38
CA PRO A 601 7.91 4.34 39.87
C PRO A 601 6.81 4.10 38.83
N PHE A 602 5.69 4.82 38.94
CA PHE A 602 4.58 4.72 37.99
C PHE A 602 4.95 5.28 36.61
N TRP A 603 5.65 6.42 36.61
CA TRP A 603 6.17 7.06 35.40
C TRP A 603 7.50 6.42 34.99
N PHE A 604 7.40 5.26 34.34
CA PHE A 604 8.55 4.50 33.88
C PHE A 604 8.25 3.83 32.53
N GLY A 605 9.27 3.69 31.68
CA GLY A 605 9.17 2.98 30.42
C GLY A 605 8.20 3.65 29.44
N THR A 606 7.12 2.95 29.09
CA THR A 606 6.05 3.45 28.18
C THR A 606 5.19 4.55 28.80
N LYS A 607 5.31 4.83 30.10
CA LYS A 607 4.58 5.91 30.77
C LYS A 607 5.52 7.09 31.04
N ARG A 608 5.56 8.04 30.11
CA ARG A 608 6.35 9.27 30.26
C ARG A 608 5.58 10.27 31.13
N CYS A 609 6.25 10.84 32.14
CA CYS A 609 5.63 11.82 33.04
C CYS A 609 5.36 13.12 32.26
N PRO A 610 4.10 13.58 32.17
CA PRO A 610 3.80 14.80 31.43
C PRO A 610 4.04 16.06 32.27
N HIS A 611 4.04 17.22 31.61
CA HIS A 611 4.00 18.52 32.26
C HIS A 611 2.98 19.44 31.58
N PRO A 612 2.22 20.26 32.34
CA PRO A 612 1.27 21.20 31.76
C PRO A 612 2.01 22.30 30.98
N LEU A 613 1.48 22.72 29.84
CA LEU A 613 2.01 23.84 29.06
C LEU A 613 1.35 25.15 29.47
N ASN A 614 2.06 26.25 29.23
CA ASN A 614 1.52 27.61 29.32
C ASN A 614 1.37 28.18 27.91
N PHE A 615 0.21 28.77 27.61
CA PHE A 615 -0.03 29.33 26.29
C PHE A 615 0.90 30.53 26.04
N ASP A 616 1.44 30.60 24.83
CA ASP A 616 2.29 31.68 24.35
C ASP A 616 1.93 31.96 22.90
N ALA A 617 1.43 33.17 22.63
CA ALA A 617 1.03 33.57 21.29
C ALA A 617 2.21 33.79 20.34
N GLN A 618 3.44 33.89 20.87
CA GLN A 618 4.67 33.99 20.07
C GLN A 618 5.25 32.63 19.72
N ASN A 619 4.83 31.55 20.38
CA ASN A 619 5.24 30.20 20.01
C ASN A 619 4.51 29.78 18.73
N PRO A 620 5.22 29.48 17.63
CA PRO A 620 4.59 29.15 16.34
C PRO A 620 3.64 27.95 16.41
N THR A 621 3.98 26.91 17.17
CA THR A 621 3.16 25.70 17.31
C THR A 621 1.89 25.99 18.09
N HIS A 622 1.99 26.80 19.16
CA HIS A 622 0.83 27.22 19.95
C HIS A 622 -0.15 28.04 19.10
N LEU A 623 0.37 29.01 18.35
CA LEU A 623 -0.43 29.84 17.46
C LEU A 623 -1.04 29.04 16.31
N ALA A 624 -0.28 28.12 15.70
CA ALA A 624 -0.76 27.27 14.62
C ALA A 624 -1.99 26.45 15.01
N PHE A 625 -2.03 25.91 16.23
CA PHE A 625 -3.21 25.21 16.75
C PHE A 625 -4.43 26.14 16.80
N ILE A 626 -4.28 27.35 17.34
CA ILE A 626 -5.38 28.33 17.45
C ILE A 626 -5.89 28.74 16.08
N VAL A 627 -4.97 29.08 15.16
CA VAL A 627 -5.30 29.48 13.78
C VAL A 627 -6.06 28.37 13.07
N ALA A 628 -5.57 27.13 13.11
CA ALA A 628 -6.20 26.03 12.41
C ALA A 628 -7.57 25.68 13.03
N ALA A 629 -7.63 25.51 14.35
CA ALA A 629 -8.87 25.16 15.05
C ALA A 629 -9.96 26.23 14.86
N ALA A 630 -9.63 27.52 14.96
CA ALA A 630 -10.58 28.61 14.80
C ALA A 630 -11.11 28.70 13.36
N ASN A 631 -10.26 28.51 12.34
CA ASN A 631 -10.67 28.54 10.94
C ASN A 631 -11.54 27.33 10.55
N ILE A 632 -11.18 26.11 10.96
CA ILE A 632 -12.01 24.93 10.71
C ILE A 632 -13.38 25.08 11.40
N ARG A 633 -13.39 25.59 12.64
CA ARG A 633 -14.64 25.91 13.35
C ARG A 633 -15.47 26.95 12.60
N ALA A 634 -14.86 28.02 12.10
CA ALA A 634 -15.56 29.04 11.31
C ALA A 634 -16.17 28.45 10.04
N PHE A 635 -15.42 27.63 9.31
CA PHE A 635 -15.90 26.92 8.12
C PHE A 635 -17.11 26.04 8.45
N MET A 636 -17.06 25.27 9.54
CA MET A 636 -18.16 24.39 9.97
C MET A 636 -19.49 25.14 10.17
N TYR A 637 -19.47 26.40 10.61
CA TYR A 637 -20.64 27.27 10.80
C TYR A 637 -20.91 28.24 9.65
N SER A 638 -20.22 28.09 8.50
CA SER A 638 -20.30 29.02 7.37
C SER A 638 -19.97 30.48 7.73
N LEU A 639 -19.04 30.70 8.66
CA LEU A 639 -18.56 32.02 9.07
C LEU A 639 -17.32 32.42 8.24
N PRO A 640 -17.05 33.74 8.06
CA PRO A 640 -15.83 34.19 7.42
C PRO A 640 -14.58 33.73 8.17
N GLU A 641 -13.64 33.17 7.43
CA GLU A 641 -12.31 32.78 7.92
C GLU A 641 -11.38 34.00 8.06
N CYS A 642 -10.34 33.88 8.90
CA CYS A 642 -9.31 34.90 9.05
C CYS A 642 -7.93 34.30 8.77
N ARG A 643 -7.19 34.95 7.87
CA ARG A 643 -5.81 34.59 7.50
C ARG A 643 -4.77 35.57 8.03
N ASP A 644 -5.18 36.57 8.83
CA ASP A 644 -4.26 37.46 9.55
C ASP A 644 -3.83 36.80 10.87
N PHE A 645 -2.66 36.15 10.85
CA PHE A 645 -2.15 35.40 12.00
C PHE A 645 -1.75 36.31 13.16
N ASP A 646 -1.33 37.55 12.88
CA ASP A 646 -0.95 38.53 13.90
C ASP A 646 -2.19 39.06 14.64
N GLU A 647 -3.30 39.25 13.94
CA GLU A 647 -4.59 39.57 14.57
C GLU A 647 -5.06 38.43 15.49
N ILE A 648 -4.99 37.19 15.00
CA ILE A 648 -5.38 36.00 15.78
C ILE A 648 -4.50 35.89 17.04
N ALA A 649 -3.18 36.06 16.91
CA ALA A 649 -2.25 36.00 18.04
C ALA A 649 -2.58 37.04 19.12
N ARG A 650 -2.82 38.31 18.73
CA ARG A 650 -3.18 39.38 19.67
C ARG A 650 -4.49 39.09 20.40
N LYS A 651 -5.52 38.62 19.68
CA LYS A 651 -6.82 38.26 20.27
C LYS A 651 -6.69 37.04 21.19
N ALA A 652 -5.96 36.01 20.77
CA ALA A 652 -5.70 34.81 21.55
C ALA A 652 -5.01 35.11 22.89
N ALA A 653 -4.02 36.00 22.88
CA ALA A 653 -3.29 36.43 24.08
C ALA A 653 -4.15 37.24 25.07
N ALA A 654 -5.17 37.94 24.58
CA ALA A 654 -6.05 38.80 25.40
C ALA A 654 -7.21 38.04 26.08
N ILE A 655 -7.43 36.76 25.73
CA ILE A 655 -8.54 35.97 26.28
C ILE A 655 -8.25 35.58 27.72
N HIS A 656 -9.20 35.89 28.61
CA HIS A 656 -9.19 35.41 29.98
C HIS A 656 -9.65 33.96 30.03
N VAL A 657 -8.79 33.08 30.54
CA VAL A 657 -9.07 31.65 30.69
C VAL A 657 -9.36 31.34 32.16
N PRO A 658 -10.47 30.65 32.47
CA PRO A 658 -10.80 30.29 33.84
C PRO A 658 -9.70 29.44 34.50
N GLU A 659 -9.46 29.67 35.79
CA GLU A 659 -8.53 28.85 36.57
C GLU A 659 -9.08 27.42 36.72
N PHE A 660 -8.24 26.42 36.43
CA PHE A 660 -8.61 25.02 36.55
C PHE A 660 -8.23 24.47 37.93
N VAL A 661 -9.18 23.82 38.59
CA VAL A 661 -8.96 23.12 39.86
C VAL A 661 -9.20 21.63 39.64
N PRO A 662 -8.17 20.76 39.81
CA PRO A 662 -8.33 19.32 39.69
C PRO A 662 -9.39 18.78 40.65
N ARG A 663 -10.19 17.83 40.18
CA ARG A 663 -11.28 17.22 40.96
C ARG A 663 -10.84 15.89 41.57
N SER A 664 -11.19 15.68 42.85
CA SER A 664 -11.03 14.40 43.53
C SER A 664 -12.09 13.39 43.11
N GLY A 665 -11.71 12.12 42.95
CA GLY A 665 -12.64 11.02 42.62
C GLY A 665 -12.85 10.77 41.13
N ILE A 666 -12.14 11.47 40.24
CA ILE A 666 -12.06 11.10 38.83
C ILE A 666 -11.20 9.83 38.72
N HIS A 667 -11.73 8.77 38.12
CA HIS A 667 -10.95 7.58 37.78
C HIS A 667 -10.33 7.74 36.38
N ILE A 668 -9.06 7.37 36.24
CA ILE A 668 -8.35 7.38 34.96
C ILE A 668 -7.89 5.95 34.72
N ASP A 669 -8.42 5.31 33.67
CA ASP A 669 -8.06 3.95 33.29
C ASP A 669 -6.59 3.88 32.89
N VAL A 670 -5.84 2.97 33.52
CA VAL A 670 -4.41 2.75 33.25
C VAL A 670 -4.23 1.69 32.17
N THR A 671 -5.21 0.79 32.01
CA THR A 671 -5.23 -0.27 31.00
C THR A 671 -6.53 -0.32 30.21
N ASP A 672 -6.49 -0.86 29.00
CA ASP A 672 -7.70 -1.04 28.18
C ASP A 672 -8.71 -2.01 28.85
N ALA A 673 -8.23 -2.97 29.64
CA ALA A 673 -9.08 -3.90 30.39
C ALA A 673 -9.91 -3.18 31.47
N GLU A 674 -9.29 -2.23 32.19
CA GLU A 674 -10.01 -1.37 33.15
C GLU A 674 -11.07 -0.54 32.43
N MET A 675 -10.72 0.09 31.30
CA MET A 675 -11.63 0.92 30.50
C MET A 675 -12.86 0.14 30.02
N GLN A 676 -12.68 -1.08 29.52
CA GLN A 676 -13.79 -1.93 29.07
C GLN A 676 -14.72 -2.35 30.23
N SER A 677 -14.15 -2.62 31.41
CA SER A 677 -14.94 -2.97 32.59
C SER A 677 -15.79 -1.80 33.09
N HIS A 678 -15.27 -0.57 32.99
CA HIS A 678 -15.96 0.66 33.40
C HIS A 678 -17.04 1.10 32.39
N ALA A 679 -16.82 0.90 31.09
CA ALA A 679 -17.81 1.21 30.04
C ALA A 679 -19.12 0.40 30.17
N SER A 680 -19.10 -0.69 30.93
CA SER A 680 -20.25 -1.57 31.20
C SER A 680 -21.15 -1.09 32.36
N GLY A 681 -20.82 0.04 32.99
CA GLY A 681 -21.58 0.63 34.10
C GLY A 681 -22.93 1.23 33.67
N ASN A 682 -23.99 0.90 34.42
CA ASN A 682 -25.38 1.33 34.19
C ASN A 682 -25.52 2.86 34.01
N VAL A 683 -25.94 3.28 32.81
CA VAL A 683 -26.38 4.65 32.53
C VAL A 683 -27.80 4.87 33.04
N GLN A 684 -28.05 5.98 33.75
CA GLN A 684 -29.38 6.38 34.20
C GLN A 684 -30.24 6.86 33.01
N LYS A 685 -31.26 6.08 32.62
CA LYS A 685 -32.24 6.42 31.55
C LYS A 685 -32.94 7.78 31.72
N GLY A 686 -32.94 8.39 32.91
CA GLY A 686 -33.61 9.66 33.19
C GLY A 686 -33.00 10.87 32.49
N SER A 687 -31.67 10.93 32.31
CA SER A 687 -30.96 12.10 31.75
C SER A 687 -31.19 12.29 30.23
N LEU A 688 -31.45 11.19 29.52
CA LEU A 688 -31.47 11.17 28.04
C LEU A 688 -32.72 11.84 27.45
N GLU A 689 -33.88 11.63 28.09
CA GLU A 689 -35.15 12.27 27.71
C GLU A 689 -35.12 13.79 27.97
N GLU A 690 -34.51 14.23 29.07
CA GLU A 690 -34.34 15.64 29.39
C GLU A 690 -33.44 16.35 28.36
N LEU A 691 -32.32 15.71 27.99
CA LEU A 691 -31.42 16.20 26.95
C LEU A 691 -32.13 16.34 25.60
N ARG A 692 -32.89 15.31 25.20
CA ARG A 692 -33.67 15.32 23.96
C ARG A 692 -34.66 16.49 23.90
N ASN A 693 -35.36 16.74 25.00
CA ASN A 693 -36.35 17.82 25.07
C ASN A 693 -35.71 19.23 25.12
N SER A 694 -34.42 19.31 25.47
CA SER A 694 -33.68 20.58 25.52
C SER A 694 -33.03 20.98 24.19
N LEU A 695 -33.11 20.14 23.15
CA LEU A 695 -32.61 20.47 21.82
C LEU A 695 -33.58 21.39 21.07
N PRO A 696 -33.05 22.38 20.32
CA PRO A 696 -33.87 23.28 19.51
C PRO A 696 -34.51 22.52 18.35
N LYS A 697 -35.73 22.89 17.99
CA LYS A 697 -36.40 22.25 16.85
C LYS A 697 -35.78 22.71 15.53
N PRO A 698 -35.77 21.89 14.46
CA PRO A 698 -35.19 22.28 13.18
C PRO A 698 -35.72 23.61 12.62
N GLU A 699 -36.99 23.95 12.88
CA GLU A 699 -37.59 25.21 12.42
C GLU A 699 -36.90 26.44 13.05
N GLU A 700 -36.43 26.31 14.29
CA GLU A 700 -35.69 27.34 15.04
C GLU A 700 -34.24 27.48 14.53
N LEU A 701 -33.76 26.51 13.74
CA LEU A 701 -32.42 26.46 13.16
C LEU A 701 -32.37 26.89 11.69
N SER A 702 -33.48 27.35 11.11
CA SER A 702 -33.62 27.69 9.68
C SER A 702 -32.62 28.74 9.14
N GLY A 703 -32.00 29.56 10.00
CA GLY A 703 -30.95 30.52 9.64
C GLY A 703 -29.51 30.03 9.85
N LEU A 704 -29.30 28.80 10.33
CA LEU A 704 -27.99 28.20 10.51
C LEU A 704 -27.63 27.36 9.28
N LYS A 705 -26.44 27.56 8.72
CA LYS A 705 -25.87 26.68 7.69
C LYS A 705 -24.65 25.98 8.26
N VAL A 706 -24.71 24.65 8.29
CA VAL A 706 -23.60 23.81 8.72
C VAL A 706 -22.92 23.24 7.49
N ASN A 707 -21.59 23.31 7.45
CA ASN A 707 -20.79 22.59 6.45
C ASN A 707 -20.23 21.34 7.12
N VAL A 708 -20.46 20.17 6.51
CA VAL A 708 -19.82 18.92 6.94
C VAL A 708 -18.33 19.01 6.62
N VAL A 709 -17.49 18.75 7.61
CA VAL A 709 -16.04 18.77 7.48
C VAL A 709 -15.56 17.35 7.20
N ASP A 710 -15.10 17.09 5.99
CA ASP A 710 -14.47 15.83 5.63
C ASP A 710 -12.95 16.02 5.62
N PHE A 711 -12.23 15.08 6.23
CA PHE A 711 -10.78 15.14 6.30
C PHE A 711 -10.14 15.00 4.92
N GLU A 712 -9.58 16.11 4.42
CA GLU A 712 -8.70 16.15 3.26
C GLU A 712 -7.26 16.49 3.66
N LYS A 713 -6.32 15.61 3.32
CA LYS A 713 -4.88 15.69 3.64
C LYS A 713 -4.06 16.37 2.55
N ASP A 714 -4.57 16.39 1.32
CA ASP A 714 -3.84 16.85 0.13
C ASP A 714 -4.16 18.31 -0.26
N ASP A 715 -5.04 18.97 0.47
CA ASP A 715 -5.30 20.41 0.38
C ASP A 715 -4.64 21.16 1.55
N ASP A 716 -3.55 21.88 1.26
CA ASP A 716 -2.82 22.67 2.25
C ASP A 716 -3.53 23.98 2.65
N SER A 717 -4.65 24.33 2.03
CA SER A 717 -5.38 25.58 2.31
C SER A 717 -6.51 25.45 3.34
N ASN A 718 -6.93 24.21 3.64
CA ASN A 718 -8.07 23.89 4.51
C ASN A 718 -7.74 23.79 6.01
N PHE A 719 -6.46 23.92 6.39
CA PHE A 719 -5.95 23.80 7.77
C PHE A 719 -6.07 22.44 8.45
N HIS A 720 -6.50 21.38 7.78
CA HIS A 720 -6.67 20.07 8.41
C HIS A 720 -5.35 19.51 8.92
N MET A 721 -4.33 19.46 8.04
CA MET A 721 -3.00 19.00 8.42
C MET A 721 -2.30 19.96 9.37
N ASP A 722 -2.57 21.27 9.28
CA ASP A 722 -2.07 22.27 10.23
C ASP A 722 -2.56 22.00 11.65
N PHE A 723 -3.86 21.70 11.80
CA PHE A 723 -4.44 21.33 13.07
C PHE A 723 -3.81 20.05 13.62
N ILE A 724 -3.74 18.99 12.80
CA ILE A 724 -3.22 17.68 13.25
C ILE A 724 -1.75 17.80 13.69
N ALA A 725 -0.91 18.44 12.88
CA ALA A 725 0.51 18.60 13.19
C ALA A 725 0.72 19.44 14.46
N ALA A 726 0.04 20.58 14.58
CA ALA A 726 0.14 21.42 15.77
C ALA A 726 -0.41 20.70 17.02
N ALA A 727 -1.57 20.05 16.89
CA ALA A 727 -2.20 19.37 18.00
C ALA A 727 -1.36 18.19 18.53
N SER A 728 -0.77 17.43 17.62
CA SER A 728 0.17 16.34 17.94
C SER A 728 1.45 16.87 18.56
N ASN A 729 2.08 17.90 17.99
CA ASN A 729 3.36 18.41 18.49
C ASN A 729 3.23 19.08 19.86
N LEU A 730 2.12 19.76 20.16
CA LEU A 730 1.81 20.26 21.51
C LEU A 730 1.69 19.13 22.52
N ARG A 731 1.00 18.04 22.14
CA ARG A 731 0.89 16.85 22.99
C ARG A 731 2.24 16.14 23.11
N ALA A 732 3.05 16.11 22.07
CA ALA A 732 4.40 15.58 22.12
C ALA A 732 5.25 16.35 23.15
N GLU A 733 5.17 17.69 23.14
CA GLU A 733 5.83 18.55 24.12
C GLU A 733 5.38 18.23 25.55
N ASN A 734 4.07 18.05 25.81
CA ASN A 734 3.59 17.66 27.15
C ASN A 734 4.33 16.45 27.73
N TYR A 735 4.67 15.45 26.90
CA TYR A 735 5.27 14.18 27.31
C TYR A 735 6.78 14.09 26.95
N GLY A 736 7.41 15.22 26.59
CA GLY A 736 8.81 15.29 26.18
C GLY A 736 9.16 14.48 24.93
N ILE A 737 8.18 14.17 24.07
CA ILE A 737 8.34 13.38 22.84
C ILE A 737 8.90 14.30 21.74
N PRO A 738 9.90 13.87 20.95
CA PRO A 738 10.38 14.64 19.82
C PRO A 738 9.25 14.96 18.82
N PRO A 739 9.10 16.22 18.37
CA PRO A 739 8.03 16.60 17.45
C PRO A 739 8.24 15.99 16.06
N ALA A 740 7.16 15.88 15.27
CA ALA A 740 7.22 15.57 13.84
C ALA A 740 7.10 16.85 13.00
N ASP A 741 7.76 16.84 11.85
CA ASP A 741 7.50 17.83 10.82
C ASP A 741 6.18 17.54 10.08
N ARG A 742 5.72 18.50 9.26
CA ARG A 742 4.46 18.37 8.50
C ARG A 742 4.45 17.13 7.61
N LEU A 743 5.58 16.80 6.98
CA LEU A 743 5.70 15.68 6.05
C LEU A 743 5.49 14.35 6.80
N LYS A 744 6.18 14.12 7.92
CA LYS A 744 6.00 12.95 8.77
C LYS A 744 4.59 12.92 9.39
N SER A 745 4.05 14.07 9.83
CA SER A 745 2.67 14.15 10.31
C SER A 745 1.66 13.73 9.25
N LYS A 746 1.84 14.20 8.00
CA LYS A 746 0.96 13.90 6.87
C LYS A 746 1.05 12.43 6.45
N LEU A 747 2.23 11.82 6.52
CA LEU A 747 2.41 10.39 6.29
C LEU A 747 1.52 9.55 7.22
N ILE A 748 1.69 9.78 8.52
CA ILE A 748 1.10 8.94 9.58
C ILE A 748 -0.40 9.24 9.70
N ALA A 749 -0.78 10.51 9.89
CA ALA A 749 -2.19 10.87 10.12
C ALA A 749 -3.05 10.74 8.85
N GLY A 750 -2.44 10.94 7.68
CA GLY A 750 -3.10 10.74 6.39
C GLY A 750 -3.15 9.30 5.91
N LYS A 751 -2.57 8.34 6.68
CA LYS A 751 -2.36 6.94 6.29
C LYS A 751 -1.85 6.82 4.84
N ILE A 752 -0.86 7.65 4.51
CA ILE A 752 -0.36 7.74 3.14
C ILE A 752 0.46 6.49 2.85
N MET A 753 0.02 5.73 1.84
CA MET A 753 0.81 4.64 1.29
C MET A 753 1.92 5.21 0.40
N PRO A 754 3.21 4.96 0.72
CA PRO A 754 4.32 5.31 -0.16
C PRO A 754 4.18 4.61 -1.51
N ALA A 755 4.49 5.33 -2.59
CA ALA A 755 4.36 4.80 -3.94
C ALA A 755 5.37 5.46 -4.89
N ILE A 756 5.81 4.70 -5.90
CA ILE A 756 6.72 5.17 -6.95
C ILE A 756 6.38 4.50 -8.28
N ALA A 757 6.48 5.27 -9.38
CA ALA A 757 6.08 4.83 -10.72
C ALA A 757 6.81 3.58 -11.21
N THR A 758 8.03 3.34 -10.74
CA THR A 758 8.84 2.15 -11.08
C THR A 758 8.16 0.86 -10.64
N THR A 759 7.77 0.77 -9.37
CA THR A 759 7.09 -0.40 -8.79
C THR A 759 5.72 -0.61 -9.44
N THR A 760 4.97 0.47 -9.66
CA THR A 760 3.65 0.41 -10.31
C THR A 760 3.74 -0.09 -11.76
N SER A 761 4.76 0.33 -12.51
CA SER A 761 4.95 -0.12 -13.90
C SER A 761 5.36 -1.58 -13.97
N LEU A 762 6.20 -2.04 -13.03
CA LEU A 762 6.59 -3.44 -12.92
C LEU A 762 5.39 -4.35 -12.61
N VAL A 763 4.59 -4.01 -11.60
CA VAL A 763 3.45 -4.84 -11.20
C VAL A 763 2.39 -4.91 -12.30
N ALA A 764 2.13 -3.80 -13.01
CA ALA A 764 1.23 -3.79 -14.16
C ALA A 764 1.73 -4.68 -15.31
N GLY A 765 3.05 -4.71 -15.53
CA GLY A 765 3.69 -5.62 -16.49
C GLY A 765 3.46 -7.10 -16.13
N LEU A 766 3.66 -7.46 -14.86
CA LEU A 766 3.44 -8.84 -14.38
C LEU A 766 1.97 -9.26 -14.46
N VAL A 767 1.05 -8.38 -14.05
CA VAL A 767 -0.40 -8.62 -14.21
C VAL A 767 -0.76 -8.84 -15.67
N SER A 768 -0.16 -8.08 -16.60
CA SER A 768 -0.38 -8.24 -18.04
C SER A 768 0.11 -9.60 -18.58
N LEU A 769 1.18 -10.16 -18.01
CA LEU A 769 1.66 -11.49 -18.36
C LEU A 769 0.65 -12.58 -17.94
N GLU A 770 0.08 -12.45 -16.74
CA GLU A 770 -0.97 -13.37 -16.27
C GLU A 770 -2.28 -13.22 -17.04
N LEU A 771 -2.64 -11.98 -17.44
CA LEU A 771 -3.77 -11.73 -18.34
C LEU A 771 -3.61 -12.46 -19.67
N CYS A 772 -2.40 -12.49 -20.24
CA CYS A 772 -2.14 -13.25 -21.46
C CYS A 772 -2.43 -14.74 -21.28
N LYS A 773 -2.12 -15.32 -20.12
CA LYS A 773 -2.40 -16.73 -19.81
C LYS A 773 -3.90 -16.98 -19.67
N LEU A 774 -4.62 -16.11 -18.95
CA LEU A 774 -6.08 -16.18 -18.83
C LEU A 774 -6.75 -16.08 -20.20
N ALA A 775 -6.31 -15.14 -21.03
CA ALA A 775 -6.81 -14.94 -22.38
C ALA A 775 -6.63 -16.18 -23.26
N GLN A 776 -5.61 -17.01 -23.03
CA GLN A 776 -5.43 -18.26 -23.79
C GLN A 776 -6.48 -19.32 -23.43
N GLY A 777 -7.04 -19.26 -22.21
CA GLY A 777 -7.99 -20.25 -21.72
C GLY A 777 -7.35 -21.58 -21.34
N ASN A 778 -6.02 -21.59 -21.10
CA ASN A 778 -5.32 -22.75 -20.57
C ASN A 778 -5.27 -22.64 -19.04
N PHE A 779 -6.13 -23.38 -18.35
CA PHE A 779 -6.32 -23.33 -16.90
C PHE A 779 -5.49 -24.39 -16.17
N ASP A 780 -4.22 -24.47 -16.52
CA ASP A 780 -3.25 -25.30 -15.81
C ASP A 780 -2.58 -24.46 -14.71
N LEU A 781 -2.71 -24.92 -13.45
CA LEU A 781 -2.25 -24.20 -12.26
C LEU A 781 -0.75 -23.87 -12.34
N GLU A 782 0.07 -24.79 -12.87
CA GLU A 782 1.54 -24.67 -12.94
C GLU A 782 2.00 -23.48 -13.80
N LEU A 783 1.14 -23.02 -14.74
CA LEU A 783 1.44 -21.90 -15.63
C LEU A 783 1.29 -20.55 -14.97
N PHE A 784 0.40 -20.43 -13.97
CA PHE A 784 0.13 -19.18 -13.29
C PHE A 784 1.18 -18.92 -12.20
N LYS A 785 1.44 -17.64 -11.94
CA LYS A 785 2.43 -17.24 -10.93
C LYS A 785 1.90 -16.09 -10.08
N ASN A 786 1.85 -16.32 -8.76
CA ASN A 786 1.81 -15.24 -7.78
C ASN A 786 3.23 -14.70 -7.62
N SER A 787 3.40 -13.38 -7.69
CA SER A 787 4.72 -12.73 -7.65
C SER A 787 4.87 -11.87 -6.41
N PHE A 788 6.06 -11.87 -5.79
CA PHE A 788 6.42 -11.07 -4.62
C PHE A 788 7.78 -10.42 -4.85
N ILE A 789 7.84 -9.09 -4.84
CA ILE A 789 9.04 -8.36 -5.25
C ILE A 789 9.32 -7.23 -4.25
N ASN A 790 10.59 -6.98 -3.98
CA ASN A 790 11.05 -5.76 -3.30
C ASN A 790 12.28 -5.19 -4.02
N LEU A 791 12.09 -4.07 -4.73
CA LEU A 791 13.13 -3.41 -5.51
C LEU A 791 14.26 -2.76 -4.68
N ALA A 792 14.11 -2.62 -3.37
CA ALA A 792 15.17 -2.09 -2.50
C ALA A 792 16.26 -3.14 -2.19
N LEU A 793 15.86 -4.41 -2.03
CA LEU A 793 16.75 -5.58 -1.84
C LEU A 793 17.14 -6.26 -3.17
N PRO A 794 16.71 -5.66 -4.29
CA PRO A 794 16.04 -6.27 -5.45
C PRO A 794 15.67 -7.77 -5.33
N PHE A 795 14.79 -8.10 -4.38
CA PHE A 795 14.26 -9.46 -4.22
C PHE A 795 13.14 -9.75 -5.23
N PHE A 796 13.19 -10.90 -5.89
CA PHE A 796 12.14 -11.41 -6.77
C PHE A 796 11.82 -12.86 -6.38
N ALA A 797 10.54 -13.14 -6.18
CA ALA A 797 10.06 -14.49 -6.00
C ALA A 797 8.73 -14.68 -6.73
N ALA A 798 8.54 -15.88 -7.25
CA ALA A 798 7.27 -16.33 -7.81
C ALA A 798 6.90 -17.66 -7.15
N SER A 799 5.62 -17.87 -6.95
CA SER A 799 5.05 -19.15 -6.50
C SER A 799 3.84 -19.49 -7.34
N GLU A 800 3.51 -20.78 -7.40
CA GLU A 800 2.22 -21.20 -7.95
C GLU A 800 1.08 -20.68 -7.05
N PRO A 801 -0.07 -20.31 -7.63
CA PRO A 801 -1.25 -20.02 -6.84
C PRO A 801 -1.68 -21.25 -6.02
N VAL A 802 -2.19 -21.00 -4.82
CA VAL A 802 -2.66 -22.08 -3.94
C VAL A 802 -4.00 -22.60 -4.48
N PRO A 803 -4.20 -23.93 -4.59
CA PRO A 803 -5.51 -24.48 -4.94
C PRO A 803 -6.54 -24.22 -3.83
N PRO A 804 -7.84 -24.15 -4.14
CA PRO A 804 -8.85 -23.88 -3.12
C PRO A 804 -8.91 -25.04 -2.11
N GLU A 805 -9.19 -24.71 -0.85
CA GLU A 805 -9.50 -25.71 0.17
C GLU A 805 -10.70 -26.56 -0.28
N LYS A 806 -10.60 -27.87 -0.02
CA LYS A 806 -11.61 -28.85 -0.37
C LYS A 806 -12.31 -29.35 0.88
N TRP A 807 -13.61 -29.14 0.94
CA TRP A 807 -14.48 -29.71 1.95
C TRP A 807 -15.25 -30.90 1.38
N LYS A 808 -15.79 -31.72 2.28
CA LYS A 808 -16.60 -32.88 1.90
C LYS A 808 -17.82 -33.00 2.76
N TYR A 809 -18.92 -33.39 2.14
CA TYR A 809 -20.08 -33.94 2.81
C TYR A 809 -20.50 -35.20 2.07
N TYR A 810 -20.63 -36.32 2.80
CA TYR A 810 -20.69 -37.65 2.19
C TYR A 810 -19.52 -37.91 1.21
N ASP A 811 -19.81 -38.44 0.03
CA ASP A 811 -18.85 -38.67 -1.06
C ASP A 811 -18.67 -37.44 -1.99
N LYS A 812 -19.25 -36.28 -1.67
CA LYS A 812 -19.19 -35.08 -2.51
C LYS A 812 -18.10 -34.13 -2.02
N GLU A 813 -17.11 -33.86 -2.87
CA GLU A 813 -16.13 -32.79 -2.65
C GLU A 813 -16.68 -31.46 -3.16
N PHE A 814 -16.40 -30.37 -2.45
CA PHE A 814 -16.71 -29.01 -2.87
C PHE A 814 -15.65 -28.01 -2.38
N THR A 815 -15.65 -26.83 -2.97
CA THR A 815 -14.72 -25.73 -2.73
C THR A 815 -15.49 -24.40 -2.59
N ILE A 816 -14.76 -23.29 -2.37
CA ILE A 816 -15.35 -21.94 -2.30
C ILE A 816 -16.09 -21.52 -3.58
N TRP A 817 -15.84 -22.20 -4.70
CA TRP A 817 -16.43 -21.90 -6.01
C TRP A 817 -17.74 -22.64 -6.28
N ASP A 818 -18.02 -23.67 -5.48
CA ASP A 818 -19.19 -24.50 -5.60
C ASP A 818 -20.37 -23.87 -4.84
N ARG A 819 -21.57 -24.08 -5.35
CA ARG A 819 -22.82 -23.59 -4.75
C ARG A 819 -24.00 -24.42 -5.22
N PHE A 820 -25.12 -24.30 -4.51
CA PHE A 820 -26.40 -24.80 -4.99
C PHE A 820 -27.13 -23.71 -5.77
N ASP A 821 -27.30 -23.89 -7.08
CA ASP A 821 -28.15 -23.01 -7.89
C ASP A 821 -29.61 -23.52 -7.83
N LEU A 822 -30.52 -22.68 -7.31
CA LEU A 822 -31.95 -22.95 -7.21
C LEU A 822 -32.77 -21.87 -7.91
N GLU A 823 -33.77 -22.27 -8.68
CA GLU A 823 -34.66 -21.36 -9.39
C GLU A 823 -36.10 -21.49 -8.87
N GLY A 824 -36.78 -20.36 -8.66
CA GLY A 824 -38.23 -20.32 -8.48
C GLY A 824 -38.74 -19.56 -7.25
N THR A 825 -39.93 -19.95 -6.80
CA THR A 825 -40.60 -19.44 -5.61
C THR A 825 -41.04 -20.63 -4.77
N MET A 826 -40.18 -21.05 -3.85
CA MET A 826 -40.40 -22.10 -2.86
C MET A 826 -40.73 -21.43 -1.54
N THR A 827 -41.69 -22.01 -0.82
CA THR A 827 -41.87 -21.75 0.60
C THR A 827 -40.65 -22.25 1.38
N LEU A 828 -40.45 -21.74 2.60
CA LEU A 828 -39.37 -22.24 3.45
C LEU A 828 -39.49 -23.75 3.71
N GLN A 829 -40.71 -24.28 3.88
CA GLN A 829 -40.92 -25.72 4.04
C GLN A 829 -40.43 -26.52 2.82
N GLU A 830 -40.85 -26.12 1.61
CA GLU A 830 -40.41 -26.77 0.37
C GLU A 830 -38.88 -26.69 0.19
N PHE A 831 -38.26 -25.58 0.61
CA PHE A 831 -36.80 -25.43 0.58
C PHE A 831 -36.10 -26.43 1.51
N LEU A 832 -36.59 -26.58 2.75
CA LEU A 832 -36.05 -27.55 3.70
C LEU A 832 -36.24 -28.98 3.20
N ASP A 833 -37.43 -29.30 2.70
CA ASP A 833 -37.75 -30.63 2.15
C ASP A 833 -36.90 -30.95 0.92
N TYR A 834 -36.64 -29.97 0.05
CA TYR A 834 -35.76 -30.14 -1.11
C TYR A 834 -34.35 -30.61 -0.70
N PHE A 835 -33.72 -29.97 0.28
CA PHE A 835 -32.39 -30.36 0.74
C PHE A 835 -32.41 -31.72 1.44
N LYS A 836 -33.44 -32.00 2.23
CA LYS A 836 -33.61 -33.27 2.93
C LYS A 836 -33.84 -34.44 1.97
N GLU A 837 -34.67 -34.26 0.96
CA GLU A 837 -35.03 -35.31 0.01
C GLU A 837 -33.97 -35.53 -1.06
N LYS A 838 -33.48 -34.45 -1.68
CA LYS A 838 -32.59 -34.51 -2.84
C LYS A 838 -31.11 -34.56 -2.47
N HIS A 839 -30.72 -33.80 -1.44
CA HIS A 839 -29.32 -33.70 -1.01
C HIS A 839 -29.01 -34.52 0.23
N LYS A 840 -30.04 -35.09 0.89
CA LYS A 840 -29.93 -35.80 2.17
C LYS A 840 -29.32 -34.92 3.27
N LEU A 841 -29.60 -33.62 3.23
CA LEU A 841 -29.11 -32.64 4.20
C LEU A 841 -30.29 -32.12 5.01
N ASP A 842 -30.24 -32.27 6.33
CA ASP A 842 -31.24 -31.67 7.22
C ASP A 842 -30.75 -30.29 7.65
N ILE A 843 -31.37 -29.23 7.13
CA ILE A 843 -30.93 -27.86 7.41
C ILE A 843 -31.26 -27.51 8.87
N THR A 844 -30.24 -27.19 9.64
CA THR A 844 -30.35 -26.78 11.04
C THR A 844 -30.42 -25.26 11.19
N MET A 845 -29.80 -24.50 10.29
CA MET A 845 -29.83 -23.04 10.25
C MET A 845 -29.78 -22.51 8.81
N LEU A 846 -30.50 -21.43 8.55
CA LEU A 846 -30.53 -20.72 7.26
C LEU A 846 -30.40 -19.22 7.55
N SER A 847 -29.44 -18.55 6.92
CA SER A 847 -29.28 -17.09 7.00
C SER A 847 -29.18 -16.46 5.61
N GLN A 848 -29.55 -15.19 5.54
CA GLN A 848 -29.22 -14.29 4.44
C GLN A 848 -28.46 -13.12 5.05
N ASP A 849 -27.20 -12.96 4.67
CA ASP A 849 -26.27 -12.00 5.27
C ASP A 849 -26.27 -12.10 6.81
N VAL A 850 -26.48 -11.00 7.52
CA VAL A 850 -26.55 -10.94 8.98
C VAL A 850 -27.89 -11.40 9.56
N SER A 851 -28.88 -11.74 8.72
CA SER A 851 -30.25 -12.06 9.13
C SER A 851 -30.51 -13.56 9.15
N MET A 852 -30.77 -14.12 10.33
CA MET A 852 -31.18 -15.52 10.49
C MET A 852 -32.65 -15.72 10.08
N LEU A 853 -32.86 -16.47 9.00
CA LEU A 853 -34.17 -16.77 8.42
C LEU A 853 -34.83 -17.98 9.09
N TYR A 854 -34.06 -19.01 9.43
CA TYR A 854 -34.56 -20.20 10.13
C TYR A 854 -33.49 -20.82 11.02
N SER A 855 -33.91 -21.40 12.15
CA SER A 855 -33.09 -22.33 12.92
C SER A 855 -33.94 -23.35 13.68
N PHE A 856 -33.39 -24.53 13.95
CA PHE A 856 -34.07 -25.60 14.68
C PHE A 856 -34.35 -25.28 16.15
N PHE A 857 -33.73 -24.23 16.71
CA PHE A 857 -33.95 -23.76 18.08
C PHE A 857 -34.87 -22.54 18.16
N MET A 858 -35.43 -22.06 17.04
CA MET A 858 -36.43 -20.99 17.08
C MET A 858 -37.70 -21.42 17.84
N PRO A 859 -38.37 -20.51 18.58
CA PRO A 859 -39.65 -20.79 19.23
C PRO A 859 -40.67 -21.40 18.25
N GLN A 860 -41.42 -22.43 18.68
CA GLN A 860 -42.33 -23.20 17.81
C GLN A 860 -43.34 -22.32 17.05
N ASN A 861 -43.88 -21.29 17.70
CA ASN A 861 -44.78 -20.32 17.07
C ASN A 861 -44.11 -19.55 15.93
N LYS A 862 -42.92 -18.97 16.16
CA LYS A 862 -42.15 -18.27 15.12
C LYS A 862 -41.76 -19.18 13.97
N ARG A 863 -41.44 -20.45 14.26
CA ARG A 863 -41.10 -21.43 13.22
C ARG A 863 -42.30 -21.76 12.35
N ALA A 864 -43.45 -22.07 12.97
CA ALA A 864 -44.68 -22.38 12.25
C ALA A 864 -45.15 -21.23 11.35
N ASP A 865 -44.95 -19.98 11.79
CA ASP A 865 -45.25 -18.80 10.99
C ASP A 865 -44.31 -18.67 9.79
N ARG A 866 -42.99 -18.80 10.00
CA ARG A 866 -41.97 -18.63 8.93
C ARG A 866 -42.01 -19.72 7.87
N LEU A 867 -42.37 -20.95 8.21
CA LEU A 867 -42.47 -22.07 7.26
C LEU A 867 -43.44 -21.81 6.09
N LYS A 868 -44.44 -20.94 6.31
CA LYS A 868 -45.48 -20.58 5.33
C LYS A 868 -45.21 -19.26 4.62
N MET A 869 -44.17 -18.52 5.00
CA MET A 869 -43.91 -17.18 4.46
C MET A 869 -43.22 -17.25 3.11
N ASN A 870 -43.64 -16.36 2.21
CA ASN A 870 -42.89 -15.96 1.02
C ASN A 870 -42.32 -14.54 1.22
N LYS A 871 -41.27 -14.24 0.45
CA LYS A 871 -40.33 -13.10 0.55
C LYS A 871 -40.96 -11.75 0.96
N LYS A 872 -40.24 -10.97 1.78
CA LYS A 872 -40.47 -9.52 2.00
C LYS A 872 -39.83 -8.70 0.86
N HIS A 873 -40.20 -7.41 0.75
CA HIS A 873 -39.76 -6.44 -0.26
C HIS A 873 -38.27 -6.57 -0.63
N ILE A 874 -37.99 -7.01 -1.86
CA ILE A 874 -36.65 -7.09 -2.46
C ILE A 874 -36.50 -5.94 -3.45
N ALA A 875 -35.33 -5.32 -3.49
CA ALA A 875 -35.07 -4.24 -4.44
C ALA A 875 -35.18 -4.76 -5.90
N PRO A 876 -35.75 -3.98 -6.84
CA PRO A 876 -36.03 -4.47 -8.20
C PRO A 876 -34.81 -4.94 -9.01
N HIS A 877 -33.60 -4.48 -8.66
CA HIS A 877 -32.37 -4.84 -9.37
C HIS A 877 -31.78 -6.20 -8.93
N VAL A 878 -32.20 -6.75 -7.78
CA VAL A 878 -31.69 -8.01 -7.26
C VAL A 878 -32.35 -9.15 -8.01
N ARG A 879 -31.57 -10.01 -8.69
CA ARG A 879 -32.09 -11.18 -9.42
C ARG A 879 -31.85 -12.50 -8.72
N ALA A 880 -30.95 -12.56 -7.76
CA ALA A 880 -30.71 -13.75 -6.94
C ALA A 880 -30.37 -13.37 -5.50
N LEU A 881 -30.72 -14.24 -4.57
CA LEU A 881 -30.35 -14.14 -3.16
C LEU A 881 -29.28 -15.18 -2.83
N VAL A 882 -28.38 -14.83 -1.91
CA VAL A 882 -27.41 -15.76 -1.36
C VAL A 882 -27.94 -16.25 -0.01
N PHE A 883 -27.99 -17.56 0.19
CA PHE A 883 -28.28 -18.15 1.49
C PHE A 883 -27.12 -18.97 1.99
N GLU A 884 -26.79 -18.75 3.26
CA GLU A 884 -25.83 -19.54 4.03
C GLU A 884 -26.58 -20.60 4.82
N LEU A 885 -26.02 -21.82 4.88
CA LEU A 885 -26.66 -22.99 5.47
C LEU A 885 -25.75 -23.62 6.52
N CYS A 886 -26.35 -24.05 7.63
CA CYS A 886 -25.81 -25.14 8.44
C CYS A 886 -26.75 -26.33 8.28
N ALA A 887 -26.18 -27.52 8.11
CA ALA A 887 -26.93 -28.74 7.93
C ALA A 887 -26.28 -29.90 8.65
N THR A 888 -27.10 -30.90 9.02
CA THR A 888 -26.61 -32.19 9.48
C THR A 888 -26.78 -33.24 8.39
N ASP A 889 -25.93 -34.26 8.44
CA ASP A 889 -26.04 -35.44 7.63
C ASP A 889 -27.13 -36.42 8.14
N ILE A 890 -27.24 -37.60 7.51
CA ILE A 890 -28.21 -38.64 7.88
C ILE A 890 -27.95 -39.25 9.27
N ASP A 891 -26.71 -39.16 9.75
CA ASP A 891 -26.28 -39.67 11.06
C ASP A 891 -26.45 -38.60 12.16
N GLY A 892 -26.80 -37.37 11.76
CA GLY A 892 -27.07 -36.25 12.65
C GLY A 892 -25.81 -35.46 13.02
N GLU A 893 -24.70 -35.65 12.30
CA GLU A 893 -23.47 -34.88 12.48
C GLU A 893 -23.51 -33.59 11.65
N ASP A 894 -23.02 -32.48 12.22
CA ASP A 894 -22.94 -31.21 11.51
C ASP A 894 -21.91 -31.32 10.38
N VAL A 895 -22.30 -30.86 9.18
CA VAL A 895 -21.46 -30.89 7.98
C VAL A 895 -21.41 -29.53 7.29
N ASP A 896 -20.23 -29.15 6.81
CA ASP A 896 -20.06 -27.98 5.95
C ASP A 896 -20.63 -28.27 4.57
N VAL A 897 -21.35 -27.30 4.01
CA VAL A 897 -22.00 -27.41 2.70
C VAL A 897 -21.84 -26.11 1.90
N PRO A 898 -21.90 -26.16 0.56
CA PRO A 898 -21.91 -24.97 -0.26
C PRO A 898 -23.07 -24.02 0.07
N TYR A 899 -22.87 -22.71 -0.16
CA TYR A 899 -23.94 -21.71 -0.11
C TYR A 899 -24.97 -21.93 -1.24
N VAL A 900 -26.12 -21.27 -1.14
CA VAL A 900 -27.19 -21.33 -2.14
C VAL A 900 -27.29 -20.02 -2.90
N ARG A 901 -27.26 -20.09 -4.24
CA ARG A 901 -27.72 -19.01 -5.12
C ARG A 901 -29.18 -19.26 -5.48
N TYR A 902 -30.07 -18.48 -4.91
CA TYR A 902 -31.51 -18.58 -5.09
C TYR A 902 -32.01 -17.54 -6.10
N VAL A 903 -32.24 -17.95 -7.35
CA VAL A 903 -32.64 -17.09 -8.46
C VAL A 903 -34.12 -16.73 -8.36
N LEU A 904 -34.41 -15.43 -8.47
CA LEU A 904 -35.74 -14.85 -8.44
C LEU A 904 -36.31 -14.84 -9.87
N ASN A 905 -37.48 -15.45 -10.09
CA ASN A 905 -38.13 -15.41 -11.40
C ASN A 905 -38.57 -13.97 -11.74
N SER A 906 -38.06 -13.42 -12.85
CA SER A 906 -38.32 -12.07 -13.33
C SER A 906 -39.75 -11.82 -13.87
N ASP A 907 -40.60 -12.85 -13.92
CA ASP A 907 -41.91 -12.78 -14.60
C ASP A 907 -43.13 -12.67 -13.67
N LYS A 908 -42.96 -12.41 -12.37
CA LYS A 908 -44.10 -12.22 -11.44
C LYS A 908 -43.91 -11.04 -10.50
N SER A 909 -43.80 -9.84 -11.05
CA SER A 909 -44.10 -8.60 -10.32
C SER A 909 -44.98 -7.68 -11.18
N THR A 910 -46.27 -8.02 -11.21
CA THR A 910 -47.36 -7.02 -11.28
C THR A 910 -48.12 -7.08 -9.97
#